data_AF-A0A434ACR3-F1
#
_entry.id   AF-A0A434ACR3-F1
#
_cell.length_a   1.000
_cell.length_b   1.000
_cell.length_c   1.000
_cell.angle_alpha   90.00
_cell.angle_beta   90.00
_cell.angle_gamma   90.00
#
_symmetry.space_group_name_H-M   'P 1'
#
loop_
_entity.id
_entity.type
_entity.pdbx_description
1 polymer ?
#
loop_
_entity_poly.entity_id
_entity_poly.type
_entity_poly.pdbx_seq_one_letter_code
_entity_poly.pdbx_strand_id
1 'polypeptide(L)'
;MKLYYLGIDIGGSHISGALVDSETDLLVAASYQKTLLDSNGPCDSFIKGFQDLIEKIINDNTPVNLHQIGAVGISMPGPFNYKDGISEINGVKKYDSLFGLNVKQEIKKIVNNVPVYFLNDAESFAIGEYGAGVAMHNSRSIVLTLGTGFGCTYLIDGCVQSEEKNGVPPNGYLYNIPFKDGIADDYFSTRWFVKKWNELDREKVHTVKEITILADDHDSDALSLFDEFTENFIQFMTPWILKFQPESLVLGGGIAKASHHFLDQMTKKIHQVNKTEIHICKLWDKAAIMGAALHANNSLKKQDLEQNKEWRKTQQYLAPEKKENNEISYDAYPSFSLGENKIKAGIEEFASWIEQHKIITIDGYLGVFWSHLVESLSAELKKRGKTVRCFHVDAAMKSSDKLDEMLVPYLGGDDPLFGKITDKNLIDWFDTEKLKLIKPDTSADINIILGCGASLAQWQGPIVYFDLPKNELQFRARAGMVNNLGSKNKIDNRRTYKRFFFVDWVVLNKHKNEILPDIDLIADEQRPNNYLFMTGDALRAGLSQMAKNVFRPRPWFEPGAWGGTWMKEQMEGLNKEVDNLAWSFELMVLENGIMFESDQYLLEVSFDFLMFNNYKEVLGDCAEKFKHDFPIRFDFLDTFDGGNLSIQCHPTPEYIREHFGMPFTQDETYYILDCKNEPLVYLGFQDGVKPEEFHKALLQSQKEVKELDVDKYIQKFTAKKHDLFLIPNGTIHASGSNNLVLEISSAPYIFTFKMYDWLRLDLDGKPRPLNIEHGMRNVDFERKGDSVVPELISVPYIINQTEEYTLEHLPTHPEHFYDVHRYTLNNKIHIPTNNKCHVWMLIEGTSVIIKTKNGIRQRFNYAETFVVPASAESYTIYNENPNNKTLLIQAFVK
;
A
#
# COMPACT_ATOMS: atom_id res chain seq x y z
N MET A 1 17.74 -36.83 0.88
CA MET A 1 19.03 -36.28 1.34
C MET A 1 18.77 -35.60 2.66
N LYS A 2 19.59 -35.83 3.69
CA LYS A 2 19.38 -35.22 5.01
C LYS A 2 19.62 -33.71 4.92
N LEU A 3 18.67 -32.92 5.42
CA LEU A 3 18.69 -31.46 5.40
C LEU A 3 19.12 -30.91 6.77
N TYR A 4 19.66 -29.69 6.75
CA TYR A 4 20.06 -28.94 7.93
C TYR A 4 19.57 -27.49 7.83
N TYR A 5 19.35 -26.87 8.98
CA TYR A 5 19.10 -25.44 9.09
C TYR A 5 20.34 -24.77 9.68
N LEU A 6 20.81 -23.69 9.07
CA LEU A 6 21.95 -22.94 9.57
C LEU A 6 21.46 -21.84 10.50
N GLY A 7 21.81 -21.92 11.78
CA GLY A 7 21.58 -20.85 12.75
C GLY A 7 22.83 -19.97 12.87
N ILE A 8 22.64 -18.65 12.87
CA ILE A 8 23.70 -17.66 13.06
C ILE A 8 23.28 -16.67 14.15
N ASP A 9 24.19 -16.35 15.05
CA ASP A 9 24.05 -15.30 16.05
C ASP A 9 25.11 -14.20 15.85
N ILE A 10 24.64 -12.95 15.86
CA ILE A 10 25.45 -11.77 15.60
C ILE A 10 25.68 -11.00 16.90
N GLY A 11 26.85 -11.21 17.50
CA GLY A 11 27.34 -10.42 18.63
C GLY A 11 28.00 -9.12 18.18
N GLY A 12 28.51 -8.32 19.13
CA GLY A 12 29.20 -7.05 18.80
C GLY A 12 30.70 -7.17 18.45
N SER A 13 31.32 -8.32 18.73
CA SER A 13 32.76 -8.55 18.51
C SER A 13 33.05 -9.82 17.72
N HIS A 14 32.01 -10.61 17.45
CA HIS A 14 32.09 -11.89 16.80
C HIS A 14 30.71 -12.28 16.28
N ILE A 15 30.74 -13.17 15.30
CA ILE A 15 29.59 -13.93 14.83
C ILE A 15 29.84 -15.40 15.10
N SER A 16 28.79 -16.14 15.41
CA SER A 16 28.85 -17.57 15.65
C SER A 16 27.69 -18.27 14.98
N GLY A 17 27.87 -19.53 14.63
CA GLY A 17 26.83 -20.29 13.96
C GLY A 17 27.06 -21.78 14.06
N ALA A 18 26.00 -22.54 13.77
CA ALA A 18 26.01 -23.99 13.77
C ALA A 18 24.84 -24.53 12.95
N LEU A 19 24.95 -25.79 12.54
CA LEU A 19 23.88 -26.55 11.89
C LEU A 19 22.93 -27.13 12.93
N VAL A 20 21.64 -27.10 12.61
CA VAL A 20 20.55 -27.79 13.31
C VAL A 20 19.98 -28.84 12.38
N ASP A 21 19.81 -30.04 12.89
CA ASP A 21 19.28 -31.19 12.17
C ASP A 21 17.78 -31.01 11.90
N SER A 22 17.35 -31.12 10.63
CA SER A 22 15.95 -30.81 10.26
C SER A 22 14.92 -31.82 10.77
N GLU A 23 15.35 -33.03 11.16
CA GLU A 23 14.45 -34.10 11.62
C GLU A 23 14.34 -34.12 13.16
N THR A 24 15.43 -33.79 13.85
CA THR A 24 15.49 -33.87 15.32
C THR A 24 15.42 -32.52 16.02
N ASP A 25 15.55 -31.41 15.27
CA ASP A 25 15.67 -30.04 15.81
C ASP A 25 16.82 -29.90 16.83
N LEU A 26 17.83 -30.78 16.75
CA LEU A 26 19.01 -30.78 17.62
C LEU A 26 20.21 -30.14 16.94
N LEU A 27 21.04 -29.48 17.76
CA LEU A 27 22.26 -28.83 17.32
C LEU A 27 23.32 -29.88 16.96
N VAL A 28 23.91 -29.76 15.78
CA VAL A 28 25.09 -30.54 15.39
C VAL A 28 26.31 -29.91 16.08
N ALA A 29 26.62 -30.35 17.30
CA ALA A 29 27.63 -29.69 18.14
C ALA A 29 29.01 -29.52 17.48
N ALA A 30 29.43 -30.44 16.60
CA ALA A 30 30.69 -30.38 15.86
C ALA A 30 30.75 -29.26 14.81
N SER A 31 29.59 -28.73 14.40
CA SER A 31 29.47 -27.65 13.41
C SER A 31 29.60 -26.25 14.02
N TYR A 32 29.67 -26.13 15.34
CA TYR A 32 29.73 -24.82 15.99
C TYR A 32 31.04 -24.11 15.65
N GLN A 33 30.93 -22.93 15.06
CA GLN A 33 32.04 -22.08 14.69
C GLN A 33 31.84 -20.65 15.16
N LYS A 34 32.95 -19.94 15.30
CA LYS A 34 32.99 -18.54 15.72
C LYS A 34 34.07 -17.80 14.95
N THR A 35 33.74 -16.62 14.43
CA THR A 35 34.65 -15.73 13.70
C THR A 35 34.57 -14.33 14.30
N LEU A 36 35.73 -13.66 14.42
CA LEU A 36 35.79 -12.27 14.88
C LEU A 36 35.10 -11.36 13.86
N LEU A 37 34.37 -10.37 14.36
CA LEU A 37 33.72 -9.38 13.52
C LEU A 37 33.83 -8.01 14.16
N ASP A 38 34.32 -7.03 13.41
CA ASP A 38 34.33 -5.63 13.83
C ASP A 38 32.97 -5.00 13.52
N SER A 39 32.16 -4.78 14.56
CA SER A 39 30.86 -4.14 14.41
C SER A 39 30.93 -2.66 14.02
N ASN A 40 32.10 -2.02 14.09
CA ASN A 40 32.31 -0.66 13.60
C ASN A 40 33.02 -0.62 12.24
N GLY A 41 33.30 -1.80 11.66
CA GLY A 41 33.95 -1.93 10.38
C GLY A 41 33.05 -1.55 9.20
N PRO A 42 33.64 -1.44 8.00
CA PRO A 42 32.89 -1.22 6.76
C PRO A 42 32.02 -2.44 6.42
N CYS A 43 31.00 -2.23 5.59
CA CYS A 43 30.07 -3.27 5.13
C CYS A 43 30.76 -4.55 4.63
N ASP A 44 31.85 -4.43 3.86
CA ASP A 44 32.58 -5.60 3.36
C ASP A 44 33.18 -6.46 4.46
N SER A 45 33.59 -5.85 5.58
CA SER A 45 34.10 -6.62 6.72
C SER A 45 33.01 -7.47 7.36
N PHE A 46 31.77 -6.96 7.40
CA PHE A 46 30.59 -7.70 7.83
C PHE A 46 30.33 -8.89 6.91
N ILE A 47 30.24 -8.65 5.60
CA ILE A 47 29.96 -9.67 4.59
C ILE A 47 31.06 -10.75 4.57
N LYS A 48 32.33 -10.33 4.66
CA LYS A 48 33.46 -11.26 4.70
C LYS A 48 33.43 -12.12 5.96
N GLY A 49 33.11 -11.54 7.11
CA GLY A 49 32.91 -12.30 8.34
C GLY A 49 31.88 -13.41 8.15
N PHE A 50 30.70 -13.07 7.61
CA PHE A 50 29.65 -14.04 7.31
C PHE A 50 30.11 -15.17 6.42
N GLN A 51 30.78 -14.83 5.31
CA GLN A 51 31.34 -15.81 4.39
C GLN A 51 32.33 -16.75 5.10
N ASP A 52 33.28 -16.18 5.86
CA ASP A 52 34.30 -16.96 6.59
C ASP A 52 33.69 -17.87 7.65
N LEU A 53 32.61 -17.43 8.33
CA LEU A 53 31.88 -18.28 9.28
C LEU A 53 31.21 -19.46 8.56
N ILE A 54 30.48 -19.19 7.48
CA ILE A 54 29.75 -20.23 6.72
C ILE A 54 30.73 -21.24 6.12
N GLU A 55 31.83 -20.78 5.54
CA GLU A 55 32.88 -21.65 5.01
C GLU A 55 33.46 -22.57 6.09
N LYS A 56 33.74 -22.06 7.29
CA LYS A 56 34.20 -22.90 8.42
C LYS A 56 33.16 -23.92 8.86
N ILE A 57 31.89 -23.53 8.97
CA ILE A 57 30.82 -24.45 9.42
C ILE A 57 30.69 -25.64 8.47
N ILE A 58 30.80 -25.37 7.16
CA ILE A 58 30.60 -26.35 6.09
C ILE A 58 31.87 -27.19 5.85
N ASN A 59 33.06 -26.59 5.91
CA ASN A 59 34.31 -27.27 5.56
C ASN A 59 35.00 -27.92 6.78
N ASP A 60 34.88 -27.32 7.96
CA ASP A 60 35.59 -27.80 9.15
C ASP A 60 34.69 -28.76 9.94
N ASN A 61 35.07 -30.05 9.95
CA ASN A 61 34.50 -31.08 10.81
C ASN A 61 33.04 -31.50 10.54
N THR A 62 32.43 -31.10 9.42
CA THR A 62 31.15 -31.66 8.96
C THR A 62 31.17 -32.03 7.47
N PRO A 63 30.65 -33.20 7.05
CA PRO A 63 30.54 -33.57 5.63
C PRO A 63 29.23 -33.04 5.04
N VAL A 64 28.92 -31.76 5.27
CA VAL A 64 27.66 -31.14 4.83
C VAL A 64 27.97 -30.19 3.68
N ASN A 65 27.21 -30.27 2.59
CA ASN A 65 27.31 -29.32 1.46
C ASN A 65 26.27 -28.20 1.62
N LEU A 66 26.51 -27.02 1.02
CA LEU A 66 25.51 -25.94 0.87
C LEU A 66 24.15 -26.45 0.35
N HIS A 67 24.13 -27.43 -0.56
CA HIS A 67 22.90 -28.03 -1.08
C HIS A 67 22.06 -28.79 -0.03
N GLN A 68 22.63 -29.07 1.14
CA GLN A 68 21.93 -29.70 2.26
C GLN A 68 21.39 -28.67 3.26
N ILE A 69 21.67 -27.38 3.07
CA ILE A 69 21.10 -26.31 3.90
C ILE A 69 19.73 -25.94 3.34
N GLY A 70 18.67 -26.25 4.10
CA GLY A 70 17.30 -25.96 3.70
C GLY A 70 16.89 -24.49 3.93
N ALA A 71 17.41 -23.87 4.98
CA ALA A 71 17.20 -22.46 5.30
C ALA A 71 18.29 -21.92 6.24
N VAL A 72 18.44 -20.60 6.27
CA VAL A 72 19.32 -19.87 7.19
C VAL A 72 18.49 -18.99 8.10
N GLY A 73 18.69 -19.14 9.40
CA GLY A 73 18.11 -18.30 10.44
C GLY A 73 19.18 -17.42 11.08
N ILE A 74 18.88 -16.14 11.27
CA ILE A 74 19.84 -15.16 11.76
C ILE A 74 19.27 -14.38 12.94
N SER A 75 19.89 -14.53 14.10
CA SER A 75 19.69 -13.69 15.28
C SER A 75 20.42 -12.36 15.07
N MET A 76 19.64 -11.28 14.88
CA MET A 76 20.14 -9.95 14.54
C MET A 76 19.68 -8.91 15.58
N PRO A 77 20.60 -8.08 16.12
CA PRO A 77 20.22 -6.99 17.01
C PRO A 77 19.36 -5.95 16.30
N GLY A 78 18.48 -5.29 17.04
CA GLY A 78 17.65 -4.20 16.52
C GLY A 78 18.28 -2.82 16.66
N PRO A 79 17.66 -1.76 16.10
CA PRO A 79 16.44 -1.80 15.27
C PRO A 79 16.70 -2.37 13.87
N PHE A 80 15.79 -3.20 13.36
CA PHE A 80 15.96 -3.92 12.09
C PHE A 80 14.60 -4.29 11.50
N ASN A 81 14.43 -4.19 10.18
CA ASN A 81 13.27 -4.78 9.51
C ASN A 81 13.55 -6.28 9.31
N TYR A 82 13.13 -7.09 10.27
CA TYR A 82 13.35 -8.54 10.28
C TYR A 82 12.66 -9.27 9.12
N LYS A 83 11.53 -8.74 8.63
CA LYS A 83 10.77 -9.33 7.52
C LYS A 83 11.54 -9.25 6.22
N ASP A 84 11.99 -8.05 5.84
CA ASP A 84 12.68 -7.82 4.56
C ASP A 84 14.20 -7.94 4.67
N GLY A 85 14.72 -7.93 5.90
CA GLY A 85 16.13 -7.99 6.24
C GLY A 85 16.90 -6.72 5.90
N ILE A 86 16.31 -5.58 6.23
CA ILE A 86 16.87 -4.23 6.02
C ILE A 86 17.35 -3.69 7.36
N SER A 87 18.57 -3.17 7.40
CA SER A 87 19.12 -2.58 8.63
C SER A 87 18.51 -1.20 8.91
N GLU A 88 17.89 -1.07 10.08
CA GLU A 88 17.44 0.22 10.63
C GLU A 88 18.41 0.71 11.72
N ILE A 89 19.53 -0.01 11.93
CA ILE A 89 20.47 0.18 13.03
C ILE A 89 21.22 1.50 12.85
N ASN A 90 20.98 2.43 13.77
CA ASN A 90 21.63 3.73 13.80
C ASN A 90 21.74 4.27 15.23
N GLY A 91 22.89 4.86 15.57
CA GLY A 91 23.12 5.54 16.85
C GLY A 91 23.41 4.59 18.02
N VAL A 92 23.62 3.30 17.77
CA VAL A 92 23.84 2.27 18.81
C VAL A 92 25.30 1.80 18.91
N LYS A 93 26.24 2.51 18.26
CA LYS A 93 27.71 2.29 18.29
C LYS A 93 28.18 0.96 17.69
N LYS A 94 27.32 0.31 16.90
CA LYS A 94 27.55 -1.00 16.26
C LYS A 94 26.67 -1.07 15.03
N TYR A 95 27.23 -1.57 13.93
CA TYR A 95 26.56 -1.82 12.66
C TYR A 95 25.92 -0.59 12.00
N ASP A 96 26.32 0.62 12.42
CA ASP A 96 25.89 1.89 11.81
C ASP A 96 26.22 1.96 10.31
N SER A 97 27.30 1.28 9.87
CA SER A 97 27.70 1.17 8.46
C SER A 97 26.72 0.38 7.59
N LEU A 98 25.80 -0.37 8.20
CA LEU A 98 24.78 -1.14 7.49
C LEU A 98 23.48 -0.36 7.30
N PHE A 99 23.34 0.84 7.86
CA PHE A 99 22.06 1.57 7.84
C PHE A 99 21.46 1.70 6.44
N GLY A 100 20.22 1.24 6.27
CA GLY A 100 19.50 1.17 5.00
C GLY A 100 19.84 -0.03 4.11
N LEU A 101 20.94 -0.75 4.36
CA LEU A 101 21.36 -1.89 3.53
C LEU A 101 20.36 -3.06 3.62
N ASN A 102 20.05 -3.67 2.48
CA ASN A 102 19.36 -4.96 2.41
C ASN A 102 20.34 -6.11 2.72
N VAL A 103 20.54 -6.37 4.01
CA VAL A 103 21.44 -7.41 4.53
C VAL A 103 20.99 -8.80 4.07
N LYS A 104 19.68 -9.04 3.94
CA LYS A 104 19.14 -10.32 3.46
C LYS A 104 19.72 -10.71 2.11
N GLN A 105 19.74 -9.78 1.16
CA GLN A 105 20.28 -10.09 -0.16
C GLN A 105 21.78 -10.34 -0.15
N GLU A 106 22.53 -9.62 0.70
CA GLU A 106 23.96 -9.90 0.82
C GLU A 106 24.23 -11.31 1.31
N ILE A 107 23.44 -11.79 2.25
CA ILE A 107 23.60 -13.14 2.77
C ILE A 107 23.09 -14.18 1.76
N LYS A 108 21.96 -13.94 1.08
CA LYS A 108 21.46 -14.84 0.00
C LYS A 108 22.52 -15.05 -1.09
N LYS A 109 23.34 -14.04 -1.40
CA LYS A 109 24.46 -14.18 -2.36
C LYS A 109 25.51 -15.18 -1.88
N ILE A 110 25.80 -15.22 -0.57
CA ILE A 110 26.79 -16.14 0.05
C ILE A 110 26.24 -17.56 0.09
N VAL A 111 24.98 -17.74 0.49
CA VAL A 111 24.37 -19.06 0.68
C VAL A 111 23.66 -19.61 -0.55
N ASN A 112 24.01 -19.12 -1.75
CA ASN A 112 23.48 -19.58 -3.03
C ASN A 112 21.93 -19.58 -3.10
N ASN A 113 21.30 -18.47 -2.71
CA ASN A 113 19.86 -18.24 -2.73
C ASN A 113 19.01 -19.15 -1.82
N VAL A 114 19.62 -19.86 -0.86
CA VAL A 114 18.89 -20.52 0.23
C VAL A 114 18.02 -19.48 0.97
N PRO A 115 16.77 -19.81 1.38
CA PRO A 115 15.92 -18.91 2.14
C PRO A 115 16.60 -18.39 3.42
N VAL A 116 16.51 -17.07 3.66
CA VAL A 116 17.11 -16.39 4.81
C VAL A 116 16.04 -15.66 5.61
N TYR A 117 15.98 -15.95 6.91
CA TYR A 117 15.05 -15.34 7.86
C TYR A 117 15.82 -14.70 9.00
N PHE A 118 15.37 -13.51 9.43
CA PHE A 118 15.94 -12.80 10.55
C PHE A 118 14.97 -12.81 11.72
N LEU A 119 15.53 -12.81 12.92
CA LEU A 119 14.80 -12.71 14.17
C LEU A 119 15.56 -11.82 15.14
N ASN A 120 14.85 -11.15 16.05
CA ASN A 120 15.50 -10.41 17.12
C ASN A 120 16.34 -11.35 18.01
N ASP A 121 17.41 -10.84 18.61
CA ASP A 121 18.36 -11.60 19.42
C ASP A 121 17.74 -12.15 20.72
N ALA A 122 16.92 -11.37 21.42
CA ALA A 122 16.20 -11.85 22.60
C ALA A 122 15.14 -12.90 22.22
N GLU A 123 14.41 -12.68 21.12
CA GLU A 123 13.43 -13.63 20.62
C GLU A 123 14.09 -14.94 20.17
N SER A 124 15.23 -14.86 19.49
CA SER A 124 16.04 -16.02 19.08
C SER A 124 16.51 -16.79 20.31
N PHE A 125 17.00 -16.09 21.34
CA PHE A 125 17.39 -16.73 22.59
C PHE A 125 16.22 -17.47 23.24
N ALA A 126 15.04 -16.84 23.30
CA ALA A 126 13.84 -17.42 23.88
C ALA A 126 13.33 -18.65 23.12
N ILE A 127 13.23 -18.57 21.80
CA ILE A 127 12.84 -19.71 20.96
C ILE A 127 13.84 -20.86 21.09
N GLY A 128 15.14 -20.57 21.23
CA GLY A 128 16.16 -21.60 21.47
C GLY A 128 15.97 -22.30 22.80
N GLU A 129 15.78 -21.55 23.89
CA GLU A 129 15.54 -22.13 25.21
C GLU A 129 14.21 -22.90 25.29
N TYR A 130 13.21 -22.51 24.49
CA TYR A 130 11.99 -23.29 24.31
C TYR A 130 12.24 -24.55 23.47
N GLY A 131 12.99 -24.46 22.38
CA GLY A 131 13.20 -25.59 21.48
C GLY A 131 14.08 -26.69 22.05
N ALA A 132 15.10 -26.37 22.86
CA ALA A 132 16.10 -27.33 23.36
C ALA A 132 16.61 -27.07 24.80
N GLY A 133 16.13 -25.99 25.43
CA GLY A 133 16.60 -25.50 26.72
C GLY A 133 15.65 -25.81 27.87
N VAL A 134 15.65 -24.93 28.87
CA VAL A 134 14.84 -25.10 30.10
C VAL A 134 13.36 -24.74 29.93
N ALA A 135 12.98 -24.08 28.83
CA ALA A 135 11.60 -23.63 28.61
C ALA A 135 10.74 -24.62 27.79
N MET A 136 11.29 -25.73 27.31
CA MET A 136 10.65 -26.66 26.36
C MET A 136 9.29 -27.24 26.77
N HIS A 137 9.05 -27.36 28.07
CA HIS A 137 7.83 -27.98 28.59
C HIS A 137 6.89 -26.99 29.28
N ASN A 138 7.17 -25.69 29.18
CA ASN A 138 6.42 -24.66 29.87
C ASN A 138 5.54 -23.91 28.87
N SER A 139 4.23 -23.98 29.06
CA SER A 139 3.25 -23.33 28.19
C SER A 139 3.35 -21.81 28.25
N ARG A 140 3.68 -21.24 29.41
CA ARG A 140 3.86 -19.79 29.57
C ARG A 140 5.23 -19.50 30.16
N SER A 141 6.07 -18.81 29.40
CA SER A 141 7.44 -18.51 29.83
C SER A 141 7.80 -17.04 29.59
N ILE A 142 8.53 -16.45 30.53
CA ILE A 142 9.25 -15.19 30.31
C ILE A 142 10.73 -15.55 30.21
N VAL A 143 11.37 -15.19 29.10
CA VAL A 143 12.80 -15.43 28.90
C VAL A 143 13.53 -14.09 28.86
N LEU A 144 14.53 -13.93 29.71
CA LEU A 144 15.30 -12.71 29.88
C LEU A 144 16.77 -12.92 29.54
N THR A 145 17.36 -11.94 28.87
CA THR A 145 18.81 -11.88 28.66
C THR A 145 19.38 -10.69 29.43
N LEU A 146 20.21 -10.99 30.43
CA LEU A 146 20.82 -10.01 31.34
C LEU A 146 22.32 -9.91 31.03
N GLY A 147 22.72 -8.86 30.33
CA GLY A 147 24.11 -8.69 29.91
C GLY A 147 24.45 -7.23 29.66
N THR A 148 24.99 -6.93 28.48
CA THR A 148 25.30 -5.54 28.10
C THR A 148 24.05 -4.65 28.13
N GLY A 149 22.88 -5.23 27.90
CA GLY A 149 21.56 -4.63 28.12
C GLY A 149 20.57 -5.67 28.65
N PHE A 150 19.30 -5.30 28.67
CA PHE A 150 18.19 -6.07 29.18
C PHE A 150 17.25 -6.52 28.04
N GLY A 151 17.33 -7.79 27.64
CA GLY A 151 16.40 -8.38 26.68
C GLY A 151 15.29 -9.16 27.36
N CYS A 152 14.11 -9.20 26.74
CA CYS A 152 12.94 -9.90 27.25
C CYS A 152 12.08 -10.44 26.10
N THR A 153 11.56 -11.64 26.27
CA THR A 153 10.58 -12.23 25.36
C THR A 153 9.54 -13.04 26.14
N TYR A 154 8.27 -12.85 25.79
CA TYR A 154 7.15 -13.61 26.33
C TYR A 154 6.78 -14.71 25.35
N LEU A 155 6.60 -15.94 25.85
CA LEU A 155 6.22 -17.11 25.07
C LEU A 155 4.91 -17.71 25.59
N ILE A 156 4.01 -18.04 24.67
CA ILE A 156 2.86 -18.91 24.90
C ILE A 156 2.95 -20.08 23.93
N ASP A 157 3.10 -21.29 24.44
CA ASP A 157 3.27 -22.53 23.67
C ASP A 157 4.33 -22.38 22.55
N GLY A 158 5.46 -21.75 22.89
CA GLY A 158 6.58 -21.50 21.99
C GLY A 158 6.37 -20.34 21.01
N CYS A 159 5.20 -19.71 21.01
CA CYS A 159 4.89 -18.55 20.17
C CYS A 159 5.25 -17.25 20.89
N VAL A 160 6.08 -16.42 20.25
CA VAL A 160 6.42 -15.07 20.72
C VAL A 160 5.16 -14.21 20.81
N GLN A 161 5.02 -13.49 21.93
CA GLN A 161 3.94 -12.55 22.18
C GLN A 161 4.47 -11.11 22.14
N SER A 162 3.91 -10.28 21.26
CA SER A 162 4.28 -8.87 21.09
C SER A 162 3.11 -7.90 21.22
N GLU A 163 1.87 -8.39 21.26
CA GLU A 163 0.68 -7.56 21.48
C GLU A 163 0.47 -7.26 22.97
N GLU A 164 0.08 -6.02 23.29
CA GLU A 164 -0.23 -5.59 24.66
C GLU A 164 -1.55 -6.20 25.15
N LYS A 165 -1.49 -7.47 25.56
CA LYS A 165 -2.62 -8.22 26.10
C LYS A 165 -2.14 -9.30 27.06
N ASN A 166 -3.02 -9.78 27.94
CA ASN A 166 -2.76 -10.91 28.83
C ASN A 166 -1.48 -10.76 29.70
N GLY A 167 -1.11 -9.53 30.06
CA GLY A 167 0.07 -9.23 30.87
C GLY A 167 1.38 -9.08 30.10
N VAL A 168 1.34 -9.11 28.77
CA VAL A 168 2.48 -8.78 27.89
C VAL A 168 2.59 -7.25 27.75
N PRO A 169 3.78 -6.65 27.89
CA PRO A 169 3.99 -5.21 27.71
C PRO A 169 3.83 -4.78 26.23
N PRO A 170 3.71 -3.47 25.94
CA PRO A 170 3.75 -2.96 24.57
C PRO A 170 4.96 -3.50 23.79
N ASN A 171 4.71 -4.03 22.59
CA ASN A 171 5.70 -4.69 21.72
C ASN A 171 6.36 -5.95 22.32
N GLY A 172 5.95 -6.43 23.49
CA GLY A 172 6.54 -7.59 24.16
C GLY A 172 7.88 -7.35 24.86
N TYR A 173 8.33 -6.09 24.96
CA TYR A 173 9.64 -5.72 25.51
C TYR A 173 9.55 -5.06 26.89
N LEU A 174 10.58 -5.28 27.72
CA LEU A 174 10.68 -4.67 29.05
C LEU A 174 11.78 -3.61 29.17
N TYR A 175 12.73 -3.52 28.23
CA TYR A 175 13.93 -2.70 28.37
C TYR A 175 13.65 -1.20 28.52
N ASN A 176 12.61 -0.70 27.85
CA ASN A 176 12.22 0.70 27.81
C ASN A 176 11.16 1.08 28.84
N ILE A 177 10.70 0.14 29.67
CA ILE A 177 9.67 0.40 30.66
C ILE A 177 10.24 1.31 31.76
N PRO A 178 9.56 2.41 32.13
CA PRO A 178 10.01 3.28 33.22
C PRO A 178 10.22 2.51 34.51
N PHE A 179 11.36 2.73 35.15
CA PHE A 179 11.68 2.16 36.45
C PHE A 179 12.53 3.15 37.26
N LYS A 180 12.01 3.54 38.43
CA LYS A 180 12.61 4.57 39.29
C LYS A 180 12.87 5.87 38.50
N ASP A 181 14.11 6.31 38.43
CA ASP A 181 14.51 7.60 37.81
C ASP A 181 14.92 7.45 36.33
N GLY A 182 14.76 6.26 35.74
CA GLY A 182 15.14 5.95 34.36
C GLY A 182 14.27 4.86 33.75
N ILE A 183 14.87 4.01 32.92
CA ILE A 183 14.23 2.84 32.31
C ILE A 183 14.83 1.54 32.83
N ALA A 184 14.15 0.41 32.63
CA ALA A 184 14.60 -0.89 33.09
C ALA A 184 16.03 -1.26 32.63
N ASP A 185 16.41 -0.94 31.39
CA ASP A 185 17.76 -1.19 30.84
C ASP A 185 18.88 -0.45 31.61
N ASP A 186 18.56 0.67 32.28
CA ASP A 186 19.51 1.42 33.11
C ASP A 186 19.86 0.70 34.41
N TYR A 187 19.00 -0.23 34.86
CA TYR A 187 19.15 -0.96 36.12
C TYR A 187 19.52 -2.43 35.92
N PHE A 188 19.10 -3.05 34.81
CA PHE A 188 19.29 -4.48 34.54
C PHE A 188 20.35 -4.75 33.48
N SER A 189 21.49 -4.08 33.59
CA SER A 189 22.61 -4.20 32.63
C SER A 189 23.97 -4.19 33.30
N THR A 190 25.00 -4.68 32.60
CA THR A 190 26.40 -4.62 33.04
C THR A 190 26.84 -3.20 33.35
N ARG A 191 26.29 -2.22 32.62
CA ARG A 191 26.58 -0.79 32.82
C ARG A 191 26.17 -0.32 34.20
N TRP A 192 25.04 -0.80 34.73
CA TRP A 192 24.58 -0.45 36.07
C TRP A 192 25.56 -0.93 37.14
N PHE A 193 25.94 -2.21 37.11
CA PHE A 193 26.90 -2.80 38.06
C PHE A 193 28.24 -2.06 38.04
N VAL A 194 28.79 -1.84 36.84
CA VAL A 194 30.08 -1.15 36.66
C VAL A 194 29.99 0.30 37.13
N LYS A 195 28.90 1.01 36.84
CA LYS A 195 28.68 2.38 37.30
C LYS A 195 28.63 2.44 38.83
N LYS A 196 27.79 1.61 39.46
CA LYS A 196 27.60 1.57 40.92
C LYS A 196 28.89 1.22 41.65
N TRP A 197 29.64 0.23 41.17
CA TRP A 197 30.92 -0.13 41.76
C TRP A 197 31.93 1.04 41.66
N ASN A 198 32.02 1.66 40.49
CA ASN A 198 32.99 2.74 40.25
C ASN A 198 32.61 4.07 40.92
N GLU A 199 31.44 4.18 41.54
CA GLU A 199 31.04 5.28 42.43
C GLU A 199 31.57 5.10 43.86
N LEU A 200 32.02 3.88 44.22
CA LEU A 200 32.70 3.61 45.50
C LEU A 200 34.16 4.10 45.46
N ASP A 201 34.72 4.44 46.62
CA ASP A 201 36.14 4.81 46.76
C ASP A 201 37.05 3.56 46.74
N ARG A 202 37.05 2.84 45.60
CA ARG A 202 37.76 1.56 45.40
C ARG A 202 38.41 1.48 44.02
N GLU A 203 39.15 0.40 43.75
CA GLU A 203 39.69 0.13 42.42
C GLU A 203 38.56 -0.04 41.39
N LYS A 204 38.75 0.57 40.23
CA LYS A 204 37.74 0.56 39.17
C LYS A 204 37.66 -0.80 38.49
N VAL A 205 36.44 -1.24 38.23
CA VAL A 205 36.15 -2.44 37.46
C VAL A 205 35.58 -2.09 36.09
N HIS A 206 35.67 -3.03 35.15
CA HIS A 206 35.15 -2.85 33.80
C HIS A 206 34.05 -3.84 33.41
N THR A 207 33.89 -4.92 34.17
CA THR A 207 32.90 -5.97 33.89
C THR A 207 32.21 -6.46 35.17
N VAL A 208 30.98 -6.99 35.04
CA VAL A 208 30.30 -7.67 36.15
C VAL A 208 31.09 -8.87 36.64
N LYS A 209 31.86 -9.54 35.76
CA LYS A 209 32.69 -10.69 36.13
C LYS A 209 33.72 -10.34 37.20
N GLU A 210 34.33 -9.15 37.13
CA GLU A 210 35.27 -8.69 38.17
C GLU A 210 34.56 -8.51 39.51
N ILE A 211 33.36 -7.92 39.51
CA ILE A 211 32.52 -7.77 40.72
C ILE A 211 32.09 -9.14 41.26
N THR A 212 31.77 -10.10 40.39
CA THR A 212 31.44 -11.48 40.80
C THR A 212 32.61 -12.15 41.50
N ILE A 213 33.84 -12.01 41.00
CA ILE A 213 35.04 -12.56 41.64
C ILE A 213 35.20 -11.96 43.06
N LEU A 214 34.99 -10.66 43.22
CA LEU A 214 35.06 -10.01 44.53
C LEU A 214 33.95 -10.51 45.48
N ALA A 215 32.74 -10.71 44.98
CA ALA A 215 31.64 -11.30 45.76
C ALA A 215 31.91 -12.76 46.13
N ASP A 216 32.54 -13.54 45.24
CA ASP A 216 32.99 -14.91 45.51
C ASP A 216 34.03 -14.94 46.64
N ASP A 217 34.89 -13.92 46.72
CA ASP A 217 35.85 -13.69 47.80
C ASP A 217 35.24 -13.00 49.04
N HIS A 218 33.90 -12.97 49.14
CA HIS A 218 33.12 -12.43 50.26
C HIS A 218 33.27 -10.92 50.49
N ASP A 219 33.56 -10.14 49.46
CA ASP A 219 33.55 -8.68 49.54
C ASP A 219 32.14 -8.14 49.84
N SER A 220 32.01 -7.35 50.91
CA SER A 220 30.72 -6.86 51.38
C SER A 220 30.03 -5.89 50.42
N ASP A 221 30.80 -5.04 49.72
CA ASP A 221 30.21 -4.08 48.79
C ASP A 221 29.73 -4.79 47.53
N ALA A 222 30.47 -5.80 47.07
CA ALA A 222 30.10 -6.60 45.90
C ALA A 222 28.82 -7.40 46.16
N LEU A 223 28.71 -8.03 47.34
CA LEU A 223 27.50 -8.71 47.78
C LEU A 223 26.32 -7.74 47.93
N SER A 224 26.55 -6.55 48.52
CA SER A 224 25.52 -5.51 48.64
C SER A 224 25.01 -5.02 47.29
N LEU A 225 25.86 -4.97 46.26
CA LEU A 225 25.45 -4.63 44.90
C LEU A 225 24.52 -5.71 44.30
N PHE A 226 24.80 -6.99 44.54
CA PHE A 226 23.92 -8.09 44.11
C PHE A 226 22.60 -8.10 44.88
N ASP A 227 22.61 -7.75 46.16
CA ASP A 227 21.37 -7.56 46.95
C ASP A 227 20.52 -6.41 46.37
N GLU A 228 21.12 -5.24 46.10
CA GLU A 228 20.40 -4.11 45.50
C GLU A 228 19.85 -4.47 44.11
N PHE A 229 20.63 -5.17 43.29
CA PHE A 229 20.17 -5.69 42.00
C PHE A 229 18.95 -6.60 42.16
N THR A 230 18.99 -7.51 43.12
CA THR A 230 17.92 -8.48 43.38
C THR A 230 16.63 -7.78 43.80
N GLU A 231 16.72 -6.80 44.69
CA GLU A 231 15.55 -6.01 45.13
C GLU A 231 14.94 -5.20 43.99
N ASN A 232 15.79 -4.54 43.19
CA ASN A 232 15.36 -3.81 42.00
C ASN A 232 14.64 -4.74 41.01
N PHE A 233 15.22 -5.91 40.75
CA PHE A 233 14.68 -6.88 39.80
C PHE A 233 13.33 -7.41 40.24
N ILE A 234 13.18 -7.79 41.51
CA ILE A 234 11.91 -8.28 42.05
C ILE A 234 10.85 -7.19 42.01
N GLN A 235 11.19 -5.96 42.42
CA GLN A 235 10.27 -4.83 42.38
C GLN A 235 9.74 -4.59 40.97
N PHE A 236 10.63 -4.65 39.97
CA PHE A 236 10.28 -4.43 38.58
C PHE A 236 9.49 -5.58 37.95
N MET A 237 9.91 -6.83 38.18
CA MET A 237 9.34 -8.01 37.51
C MET A 237 8.03 -8.50 38.14
N THR A 238 7.81 -8.27 39.43
CA THR A 238 6.62 -8.79 40.14
C THR A 238 5.29 -8.43 39.46
N PRO A 239 5.02 -7.17 39.05
CA PRO A 239 3.78 -6.82 38.34
C PRO A 239 3.59 -7.60 37.04
N TRP A 240 4.67 -7.86 36.30
CA TRP A 240 4.63 -8.59 35.04
C TRP A 240 4.38 -10.08 35.24
N ILE A 241 5.06 -10.68 36.23
CA ILE A 241 4.85 -12.07 36.64
C ILE A 241 3.40 -12.29 37.10
N LEU A 242 2.85 -11.38 37.90
CA LEU A 242 1.47 -11.51 38.40
C LEU A 242 0.42 -11.34 37.30
N LYS A 243 0.67 -10.50 36.30
CA LYS A 243 -0.27 -10.33 35.17
C LYS A 243 -0.16 -11.46 34.17
N PHE A 244 1.06 -11.87 33.82
CA PHE A 244 1.30 -12.88 32.80
C PHE A 244 1.24 -14.31 33.33
N GLN A 245 1.37 -14.55 34.64
CA GLN A 245 1.32 -15.88 35.26
C GLN A 245 2.20 -16.92 34.53
N PRO A 246 3.51 -16.68 34.39
CA PRO A 246 4.40 -17.65 33.76
C PRO A 246 4.61 -18.87 34.64
N GLU A 247 4.68 -20.04 34.01
CA GLU A 247 5.16 -21.27 34.64
C GLU A 247 6.67 -21.17 34.90
N SER A 248 7.40 -20.53 33.98
CA SER A 248 8.84 -20.32 34.13
C SER A 248 9.34 -18.91 33.79
N LEU A 249 10.32 -18.45 34.57
CA LEU A 249 11.16 -17.30 34.30
C LEU A 249 12.58 -17.78 34.03
N VAL A 250 13.04 -17.63 32.80
CA VAL A 250 14.37 -18.10 32.37
C VAL A 250 15.34 -16.91 32.31
N LEU A 251 16.46 -17.00 33.01
CA LEU A 251 17.50 -15.99 33.06
C LEU A 251 18.73 -16.45 32.29
N GLY A 252 19.11 -15.70 31.25
CA GLY A 252 20.34 -15.88 30.48
C GLY A 252 21.21 -14.64 30.47
N GLY A 253 22.31 -14.69 29.71
CA GLY A 253 23.24 -13.57 29.56
C GLY A 253 24.41 -13.57 30.57
N GLY A 254 25.28 -12.56 30.44
CA GLY A 254 26.52 -12.46 31.20
C GLY A 254 26.31 -12.30 32.72
N ILE A 255 25.28 -11.57 33.14
CA ILE A 255 24.95 -11.36 34.56
C ILE A 255 24.40 -12.65 35.19
N ALA A 256 23.64 -13.45 34.43
CA ALA A 256 23.11 -14.74 34.90
C ALA A 256 24.19 -15.75 35.32
N LYS A 257 25.45 -15.55 34.89
CA LYS A 257 26.60 -16.35 35.34
C LYS A 257 26.98 -16.10 36.81
N ALA A 258 26.51 -15.01 37.41
CA ALA A 258 26.67 -14.68 38.82
C ALA A 258 25.43 -15.05 39.66
N SER A 259 24.57 -15.93 39.12
CA SER A 259 23.26 -16.25 39.71
C SER A 259 23.31 -16.81 41.13
N HIS A 260 24.39 -17.47 41.53
CA HIS A 260 24.55 -17.95 42.90
C HIS A 260 24.55 -16.84 43.96
N HIS A 261 24.75 -15.58 43.56
CA HIS A 261 24.65 -14.41 44.46
C HIS A 261 23.24 -13.81 44.58
N PHE A 262 22.28 -14.17 43.71
CA PHE A 262 20.96 -13.53 43.72
C PHE A 262 19.76 -14.49 43.54
N LEU A 263 19.96 -15.66 42.92
CA LEU A 263 18.88 -16.55 42.51
C LEU A 263 18.07 -17.06 43.71
N ASP A 264 18.72 -17.47 44.80
CA ASP A 264 18.04 -17.99 45.99
C ASP A 264 17.09 -16.97 46.63
N GLN A 265 17.56 -15.72 46.77
CA GLN A 265 16.76 -14.63 47.34
C GLN A 265 15.62 -14.25 46.39
N MET A 266 15.91 -14.19 45.09
CA MET A 266 14.95 -13.91 44.03
C MET A 266 13.81 -14.94 44.01
N THR A 267 14.14 -16.23 43.99
CA THR A 267 13.19 -17.34 44.03
C THR A 267 12.34 -17.30 45.29
N LYS A 268 12.95 -17.13 46.47
CA LYS A 268 12.21 -17.03 47.75
C LYS A 268 11.19 -15.90 47.75
N LYS A 269 11.56 -14.71 47.27
CA LYS A 269 10.67 -13.54 47.25
C LYS A 269 9.58 -13.67 46.18
N ILE A 270 9.88 -14.20 44.98
CA ILE A 270 8.86 -14.42 43.94
C ILE A 270 7.87 -15.53 44.35
N HIS A 271 8.33 -16.60 45.00
CA HIS A 271 7.46 -17.69 45.49
C HIS A 271 6.47 -17.26 46.58
N GLN A 272 6.67 -16.09 47.21
CA GLN A 272 5.68 -15.52 48.13
C GLN A 272 4.45 -14.97 47.41
N VAL A 273 4.55 -14.64 46.12
CA VAL A 273 3.50 -13.96 45.34
C VAL A 273 3.06 -14.73 44.10
N ASN A 274 3.88 -15.63 43.55
CA ASN A 274 3.55 -16.46 42.38
C ASN A 274 4.28 -17.82 42.44
N LYS A 275 3.76 -18.84 41.75
CA LYS A 275 4.39 -20.18 41.64
C LYS A 275 5.36 -20.32 40.46
N THR A 276 5.78 -19.20 39.85
CA THR A 276 6.75 -19.20 38.75
C THR A 276 8.08 -19.80 39.18
N GLU A 277 8.52 -20.84 38.47
CA GLU A 277 9.84 -21.42 38.65
C GLU A 277 10.91 -20.56 37.95
N ILE A 278 12.02 -20.29 38.63
CA ILE A 278 13.11 -19.47 38.08
C ILE A 278 14.28 -20.37 37.69
N HIS A 279 14.69 -20.29 36.43
CA HIS A 279 15.75 -21.13 35.88
C HIS A 279 16.87 -20.30 35.27
N ILE A 280 18.10 -20.81 35.36
CA ILE A 280 19.21 -20.32 34.54
C ILE A 280 19.19 -21.05 33.19
N CYS A 281 19.42 -20.33 32.10
CA CYS A 281 19.42 -20.87 30.75
C CYS A 281 20.36 -22.08 30.61
N LYS A 282 19.99 -23.05 29.74
CA LYS A 282 20.80 -24.26 29.53
C LYS A 282 21.74 -24.12 28.33
N LEU A 283 21.32 -23.44 27.27
CA LEU A 283 22.04 -23.41 25.99
C LEU A 283 23.05 -22.26 25.91
N TRP A 284 22.92 -21.23 26.76
CA TRP A 284 23.78 -20.04 26.76
C TRP A 284 23.86 -19.41 25.36
N ASP A 285 25.07 -19.11 24.87
CA ASP A 285 25.30 -18.50 23.56
C ASP A 285 24.74 -19.35 22.40
N LYS A 286 24.48 -20.65 22.61
CA LYS A 286 23.86 -21.53 21.60
C LYS A 286 22.34 -21.37 21.50
N ALA A 287 21.69 -20.73 22.46
CA ALA A 287 20.24 -20.51 22.45
C ALA A 287 19.83 -19.67 21.24
N ALA A 288 20.49 -18.54 21.01
CA ALA A 288 20.19 -17.65 19.90
C ALA A 288 20.40 -18.34 18.53
N ILE A 289 21.49 -19.10 18.38
CA ILE A 289 21.76 -19.91 17.17
C ILE A 289 20.64 -20.92 16.94
N MET A 290 20.25 -21.67 17.98
CA MET A 290 19.18 -22.65 17.89
C MET A 290 17.85 -21.99 17.52
N GLY A 291 17.44 -20.94 18.23
CA GLY A 291 16.16 -20.30 17.98
C GLY A 291 16.06 -19.65 16.62
N ALA A 292 17.16 -19.08 16.11
CA ALA A 292 17.21 -18.57 14.75
C ALA A 292 16.98 -19.70 13.71
N ALA A 293 17.65 -20.85 13.85
CA ALA A 293 17.46 -22.00 12.97
C ALA A 293 16.03 -22.57 13.04
N LEU A 294 15.45 -22.69 14.24
CA LEU A 294 14.08 -23.15 14.43
C LEU A 294 13.05 -22.16 13.86
N HIS A 295 13.32 -20.85 14.01
CA HIS A 295 12.51 -19.81 13.37
C HIS A 295 12.54 -19.95 11.85
N ALA A 296 13.72 -20.17 11.24
CA ALA A 296 13.83 -20.39 9.81
C ALA A 296 13.06 -21.63 9.34
N ASN A 297 13.11 -22.75 10.08
CA ASN A 297 12.31 -23.95 9.80
C ASN A 297 10.80 -23.64 9.81
N ASN A 298 10.34 -22.98 10.87
CA ASN A 298 8.92 -22.61 11.02
C ASN A 298 8.46 -21.61 9.95
N SER A 299 9.30 -20.64 9.61
CA SER A 299 9.02 -19.65 8.57
C SER A 299 9.00 -20.28 7.17
N LEU A 300 9.87 -21.25 6.89
CA LEU A 300 9.85 -22.00 5.64
C LEU A 300 8.51 -22.77 5.47
N LYS A 301 8.10 -23.50 6.52
CA LYS A 301 6.80 -24.22 6.53
C LYS A 301 5.61 -23.28 6.34
N LYS A 302 5.67 -22.06 6.88
CA LYS A 302 4.63 -21.02 6.68
C LYS A 302 4.68 -20.45 5.27
N GLN A 303 5.86 -20.21 4.71
CA GLN A 303 6.00 -19.66 3.36
C GLN A 303 5.41 -20.59 2.30
N ASP A 304 5.54 -21.91 2.45
CA ASP A 304 4.90 -22.89 1.57
C ASP A 304 3.36 -22.81 1.62
N LEU A 305 2.79 -22.42 2.77
CA LEU A 305 1.35 -22.16 2.91
C LEU A 305 0.95 -20.78 2.34
N GLU A 306 1.84 -19.79 2.40
CA GLU A 306 1.59 -18.43 1.92
C GLU A 306 1.85 -18.22 0.43
N GLN A 307 2.66 -19.05 -0.23
CA GLN A 307 2.88 -18.99 -1.69
C GLN A 307 1.59 -19.15 -2.51
N ASN A 308 0.52 -19.67 -1.89
CA ASN A 308 -0.81 -19.81 -2.50
C ASN A 308 -1.75 -18.63 -2.22
N LYS A 309 -1.32 -17.58 -1.51
CA LYS A 309 -2.14 -16.37 -1.32
C LYS A 309 -2.20 -15.58 -2.61
N GLU A 310 -3.41 -15.29 -3.08
CA GLU A 310 -3.62 -14.33 -4.15
C GLU A 310 -3.09 -12.96 -3.72
N TRP A 311 -2.23 -12.36 -4.55
CA TRP A 311 -1.64 -11.05 -4.27
C TRP A 311 -2.57 -9.89 -4.64
N ARG A 312 -3.71 -10.21 -5.27
CA ARG A 312 -4.80 -9.29 -5.66
C ARG A 312 -6.12 -9.88 -5.19
N LYS A 313 -6.98 -9.06 -4.61
CA LYS A 313 -8.37 -9.43 -4.32
C LYS A 313 -9.29 -8.78 -5.34
N THR A 314 -9.43 -9.43 -6.49
CA THR A 314 -10.30 -9.04 -7.61
C THR A 314 -10.56 -10.24 -8.52
N GLN A 315 -11.70 -10.23 -9.21
CA GLN A 315 -11.97 -11.14 -10.33
C GLN A 315 -11.64 -10.51 -11.69
N GLN A 316 -11.21 -9.25 -11.72
CA GLN A 316 -10.76 -8.59 -12.95
C GLN A 316 -9.42 -9.17 -13.42
N TYR A 317 -9.31 -9.44 -14.71
CA TYR A 317 -8.07 -9.92 -15.31
C TYR A 317 -6.93 -8.91 -15.11
N LEU A 318 -5.71 -9.43 -15.06
CA LEU A 318 -4.52 -8.57 -15.10
C LEU A 318 -4.38 -7.99 -16.51
N ALA A 319 -3.92 -6.74 -16.62
CA ALA A 319 -3.65 -6.14 -17.92
C ALA A 319 -2.70 -7.02 -18.74
N PRO A 320 -3.02 -7.32 -20.01
CA PRO A 320 -2.20 -8.19 -20.83
C PRO A 320 -0.83 -7.54 -21.05
N GLU A 321 0.22 -8.34 -21.12
CA GLU A 321 1.58 -7.85 -21.41
C GLU A 321 1.68 -7.33 -22.85
N LYS A 322 0.98 -7.98 -23.77
CA LYS A 322 0.96 -7.65 -25.18
C LYS A 322 -0.46 -7.45 -25.69
N LYS A 323 -0.60 -6.54 -26.65
CA LYS A 323 -1.86 -6.29 -27.33
C LYS A 323 -2.22 -7.47 -28.24
N GLU A 324 -3.48 -7.89 -28.16
CA GLU A 324 -4.05 -8.85 -29.10
C GLU A 324 -4.53 -8.13 -30.37
N ASN A 325 -4.28 -8.70 -31.55
CA ASN A 325 -4.65 -8.09 -32.84
C ASN A 325 -6.04 -8.51 -33.34
N ASN A 326 -6.98 -8.73 -32.41
CA ASN A 326 -8.33 -9.19 -32.77
C ASN A 326 -9.26 -7.99 -33.00
N GLU A 327 -10.22 -8.14 -33.92
CA GLU A 327 -11.30 -7.17 -34.08
C GLU A 327 -12.27 -7.35 -32.91
N ILE A 328 -12.25 -6.39 -31.98
CA ILE A 328 -13.03 -6.42 -30.74
C ILE A 328 -14.16 -5.40 -30.78
N SER A 329 -15.29 -5.79 -30.20
CA SER A 329 -16.50 -4.96 -30.09
C SER A 329 -16.43 -3.91 -28.99
N TYR A 330 -15.52 -4.06 -28.04
CA TYR A 330 -15.17 -3.12 -26.99
C TYR A 330 -13.72 -3.37 -26.55
N ASP A 331 -12.90 -2.32 -26.47
CA ASP A 331 -11.51 -2.39 -26.03
C ASP A 331 -11.36 -2.01 -24.55
N ALA A 332 -11.12 -3.02 -23.71
CA ALA A 332 -10.84 -2.83 -22.28
C ALA A 332 -9.38 -2.42 -21.99
N TYR A 333 -8.48 -2.52 -22.98
CA TYR A 333 -7.06 -2.20 -22.86
C TYR A 333 -6.60 -1.24 -23.97
N PRO A 334 -7.25 -0.08 -24.10
CA PRO A 334 -6.96 0.89 -25.15
C PRO A 334 -5.55 1.43 -24.97
N SER A 335 -4.80 1.47 -26.07
CA SER A 335 -3.39 1.88 -26.06
C SER A 335 -3.11 3.02 -27.04
N PHE A 336 -2.07 3.80 -26.74
CA PHE A 336 -1.55 4.85 -27.60
C PHE A 336 -0.16 4.45 -28.12
N SER A 337 0.02 4.47 -29.44
CA SER A 337 1.27 4.05 -30.06
C SER A 337 2.41 5.05 -29.82
N LEU A 338 3.58 4.54 -29.44
CA LEU A 338 4.84 5.27 -29.34
C LEU A 338 5.74 5.07 -30.57
N GLY A 339 5.29 4.30 -31.56
CA GLY A 339 6.13 3.76 -32.63
C GLY A 339 6.88 2.49 -32.20
N GLU A 340 8.00 2.21 -32.87
CA GLU A 340 8.80 0.99 -32.64
C GLU A 340 9.94 1.23 -31.63
N ASN A 341 10.34 0.16 -30.94
CA ASN A 341 11.49 0.07 -30.04
C ASN A 341 11.48 1.07 -28.87
N LYS A 342 10.32 1.36 -28.30
CA LYS A 342 10.16 2.28 -27.15
C LYS A 342 9.90 1.57 -25.83
N ILE A 343 9.24 0.42 -25.85
CA ILE A 343 8.96 -0.37 -24.65
C ILE A 343 9.82 -1.64 -24.68
N LYS A 344 10.47 -1.91 -23.56
CA LYS A 344 11.25 -3.12 -23.30
C LYS A 344 10.60 -3.94 -22.21
N ALA A 345 10.93 -5.23 -22.17
CA ALA A 345 10.37 -6.20 -21.24
C ALA A 345 11.46 -7.07 -20.62
N GLY A 346 11.24 -7.50 -19.39
CA GLY A 346 12.06 -8.52 -18.73
C GLY A 346 13.20 -7.95 -17.87
N ILE A 347 13.60 -8.75 -16.89
CA ILE A 347 14.64 -8.38 -15.93
C ILE A 347 16.03 -8.28 -16.59
N GLU A 348 16.27 -9.06 -17.64
CA GLU A 348 17.53 -9.06 -18.37
C GLU A 348 17.77 -7.74 -19.10
N GLU A 349 16.77 -7.22 -19.82
CA GLU A 349 16.87 -5.91 -20.47
C GLU A 349 16.98 -4.78 -19.44
N PHE A 350 16.25 -4.89 -18.33
CA PHE A 350 16.34 -3.91 -17.25
C PHE A 350 17.73 -3.90 -16.60
N ALA A 351 18.29 -5.07 -16.29
CA ALA A 351 19.65 -5.20 -15.77
C ALA A 351 20.72 -4.69 -16.75
N SER A 352 20.53 -4.87 -18.06
CA SER A 352 21.41 -4.32 -19.11
C SER A 352 21.47 -2.80 -19.12
N TRP A 353 20.40 -2.14 -18.71
CA TRP A 353 20.40 -0.69 -18.53
C TRP A 353 21.06 -0.31 -17.20
N ILE A 354 20.70 -1.00 -16.11
CA ILE A 354 21.22 -0.73 -14.75
C ILE A 354 22.76 -0.85 -14.71
N GLU A 355 23.34 -1.85 -15.37
CA GLU A 355 24.81 -2.08 -15.33
C GLU A 355 25.66 -0.99 -15.98
N GLN A 356 25.03 -0.05 -16.70
CA GLN A 356 25.69 1.12 -17.30
C GLN A 356 25.96 2.23 -16.28
N HIS A 357 25.38 2.11 -15.08
CA HIS A 357 25.42 3.12 -14.04
C HIS A 357 26.01 2.56 -12.74
N LYS A 358 26.81 3.37 -12.04
CA LYS A 358 27.39 3.01 -10.74
C LYS A 358 26.47 3.30 -9.56
N ILE A 359 25.61 4.30 -9.71
CA ILE A 359 24.69 4.79 -8.69
C ILE A 359 23.34 4.95 -9.39
N ILE A 360 22.30 4.34 -8.86
CA ILE A 360 20.93 4.41 -9.39
C ILE A 360 19.97 4.72 -8.24
N THR A 361 19.01 5.58 -8.50
CA THR A 361 17.85 5.81 -7.64
C THR A 361 16.66 5.10 -8.25
N ILE A 362 16.03 4.18 -7.52
CA ILE A 362 14.77 3.54 -7.91
C ILE A 362 13.66 4.04 -6.99
N ASP A 363 12.99 5.10 -7.42
CA ASP A 363 11.79 5.63 -6.76
C ASP A 363 10.54 4.90 -7.25
N GLY A 364 9.41 5.10 -6.60
CA GLY A 364 8.16 4.51 -7.07
C GLY A 364 6.96 4.77 -6.19
N TYR A 365 5.81 4.38 -6.72
CA TYR A 365 4.54 4.55 -6.05
C TYR A 365 4.31 3.51 -4.94
N LEU A 366 3.33 3.77 -4.08
CA LEU A 366 2.93 2.80 -3.06
C LEU A 366 2.39 1.53 -3.73
N GLY A 367 2.79 0.36 -3.19
CA GLY A 367 2.35 -0.96 -3.64
C GLY A 367 3.33 -1.71 -4.53
N VAL A 368 4.48 -1.11 -4.87
CA VAL A 368 5.59 -1.80 -5.53
C VAL A 368 6.15 -2.93 -4.66
N PHE A 369 6.43 -4.09 -5.23
CA PHE A 369 7.00 -5.23 -4.49
C PHE A 369 8.52 -5.17 -4.49
N TRP A 370 9.07 -4.23 -3.72
CA TRP A 370 10.52 -3.95 -3.63
C TRP A 370 11.37 -5.19 -3.41
N SER A 371 10.95 -6.10 -2.53
CA SER A 371 11.69 -7.34 -2.24
C SER A 371 11.81 -8.26 -3.46
N HIS A 372 10.77 -8.31 -4.30
CA HIS A 372 10.77 -9.09 -5.54
C HIS A 372 11.71 -8.48 -6.58
N LEU A 373 11.62 -7.16 -6.81
CA LEU A 373 12.52 -6.41 -7.69
C LEU A 373 13.99 -6.58 -7.29
N VAL A 374 14.29 -6.37 -6.02
CA VAL A 374 15.64 -6.46 -5.47
C VAL A 374 16.19 -7.87 -5.63
N GLU A 375 15.38 -8.91 -5.41
CA GLU A 375 15.79 -10.30 -5.61
C GLU A 375 16.08 -10.61 -7.08
N SER A 376 15.14 -10.31 -7.99
CA SER A 376 15.30 -10.63 -9.41
C SER A 376 16.46 -9.85 -10.04
N LEU A 377 16.59 -8.56 -9.72
CA LEU A 377 17.65 -7.70 -10.25
C LEU A 377 19.02 -8.08 -9.71
N SER A 378 19.13 -8.34 -8.41
CA SER A 378 20.39 -8.75 -7.79
C SER A 378 20.86 -10.11 -8.32
N ALA A 379 19.93 -11.05 -8.53
CA ALA A 379 20.25 -12.34 -9.11
C ALA A 379 20.78 -12.20 -10.54
N GLU A 380 20.14 -11.36 -11.37
CA GLU A 380 20.56 -11.14 -12.75
C GLU A 380 21.91 -10.42 -12.84
N LEU A 381 22.12 -9.34 -12.08
CA LEU A 381 23.40 -8.62 -12.06
C LEU A 381 24.54 -9.48 -11.50
N LYS A 382 24.26 -10.39 -10.54
CA LYS A 382 25.24 -11.37 -10.06
C LYS A 382 25.68 -12.33 -11.16
N LYS A 383 24.76 -12.83 -12.01
CA LYS A 383 25.13 -13.69 -13.16
C LYS A 383 26.09 -12.98 -14.11
N ARG A 384 26.01 -11.64 -14.18
CA ARG A 384 26.86 -10.78 -15.00
C ARG A 384 28.17 -10.37 -14.30
N GLY A 385 28.46 -10.95 -13.14
CA GLY A 385 29.69 -10.72 -12.38
C GLY A 385 29.74 -9.35 -11.70
N LYS A 386 28.60 -8.69 -11.47
CA LYS A 386 28.54 -7.39 -10.78
C LYS A 386 28.31 -7.57 -9.28
N THR A 387 29.05 -6.80 -8.49
CA THR A 387 28.79 -6.62 -7.06
C THR A 387 27.80 -5.47 -6.88
N VAL A 388 26.60 -5.77 -6.40
CA VAL A 388 25.50 -4.81 -6.23
C VAL A 388 25.20 -4.61 -4.75
N ARG A 389 24.96 -3.37 -4.33
CA ARG A 389 24.45 -3.03 -2.99
C ARG A 389 23.11 -2.32 -3.12
N CYS A 390 22.11 -2.81 -2.39
CA CYS A 390 20.77 -2.23 -2.39
C CYS A 390 20.45 -1.62 -1.03
N PHE A 391 20.03 -0.36 -1.03
CA PHE A 391 19.67 0.41 0.16
C PHE A 391 18.20 0.83 0.09
N HIS A 392 17.47 0.74 1.20
CA HIS A 392 16.06 1.07 1.30
C HIS A 392 15.87 2.35 2.12
N VAL A 393 15.17 3.34 1.55
CA VAL A 393 14.86 4.59 2.27
C VAL A 393 13.86 4.38 3.42
N ASP A 394 13.09 3.29 3.41
CA ASP A 394 12.16 2.95 4.49
C ASP A 394 12.85 2.86 5.87
N ALA A 395 14.15 2.53 5.92
CA ALA A 395 14.94 2.54 7.15
C ALA A 395 15.04 3.94 7.82
N ALA A 396 14.83 5.00 7.03
CA ALA A 396 14.83 6.39 7.49
C ALA A 396 13.42 6.97 7.67
N MET A 397 12.35 6.19 7.45
CA MET A 397 10.98 6.63 7.75
C MET A 397 10.78 6.81 9.25
N LYS A 398 9.89 7.73 9.62
CA LYS A 398 9.37 7.85 10.98
C LYS A 398 8.60 6.58 11.34
N SER A 399 8.53 6.25 12.63
CA SER A 399 7.76 5.11 13.12
C SER A 399 6.27 5.28 12.81
N SER A 400 5.55 4.15 12.68
CA SER A 400 4.09 4.15 12.46
C SER A 400 3.38 5.05 13.47
N ASP A 401 3.70 4.97 14.76
CA ASP A 401 3.08 5.79 15.81
C ASP A 401 3.23 7.31 15.57
N LYS A 402 4.43 7.74 15.14
CA LYS A 402 4.69 9.16 14.83
C LYS A 402 3.92 9.61 13.59
N LEU A 403 3.79 8.73 12.59
CA LEU A 403 2.99 9.01 11.41
C LEU A 403 1.51 9.06 11.76
N ASP A 404 1.02 8.11 12.56
CA ASP A 404 -0.37 8.05 12.97
C ASP A 404 -0.75 9.31 13.79
N GLU A 405 0.11 9.77 14.70
CA GLU A 405 -0.05 11.05 15.42
C GLU A 405 -0.09 12.25 14.45
N MET A 406 0.86 12.31 13.51
CA MET A 406 0.93 13.38 12.51
C MET A 406 -0.33 13.45 11.63
N LEU A 407 -0.96 12.30 11.38
CA LEU A 407 -2.06 12.17 10.43
C LEU A 407 -3.45 12.34 11.05
N VAL A 408 -3.59 12.33 12.39
CA VAL A 408 -4.87 12.51 13.10
C VAL A 408 -5.75 13.65 12.52
N PRO A 409 -5.22 14.85 12.20
CA PRO A 409 -6.05 15.96 11.70
C PRO A 409 -6.74 15.71 10.35
N TYR A 410 -6.29 14.73 9.57
CA TYR A 410 -6.73 14.48 8.20
C TYR A 410 -7.65 13.25 8.07
N LEU A 411 -7.77 12.44 9.12
CA LEU A 411 -8.49 11.16 9.04
C LEU A 411 -9.98 11.26 9.39
N GLY A 412 -10.49 12.42 9.79
CA GLY A 412 -11.93 12.61 10.07
C GLY A 412 -12.44 11.85 11.31
N GLY A 413 -11.54 11.42 12.21
CA GLY A 413 -11.91 10.65 13.40
C GLY A 413 -12.53 9.28 13.05
N ASP A 414 -13.70 9.00 13.61
CA ASP A 414 -14.41 7.74 13.46
C ASP A 414 -15.22 7.61 12.16
N ASP A 415 -15.27 8.65 11.32
CA ASP A 415 -15.95 8.55 10.01
C ASP A 415 -15.29 7.44 9.17
N PRO A 416 -16.03 6.43 8.69
CA PRO A 416 -15.43 5.29 8.01
C PRO A 416 -14.92 5.60 6.59
N LEU A 417 -15.34 6.72 5.99
CA LEU A 417 -15.14 7.03 4.57
C LEU A 417 -14.43 8.37 4.35
N PHE A 418 -14.79 9.40 5.10
CA PHE A 418 -14.36 10.77 4.82
C PHE A 418 -13.23 11.25 5.75
N GLY A 419 -12.25 11.90 5.14
CA GLY A 419 -11.16 12.61 5.79
C GLY A 419 -11.03 14.01 5.20
N LYS A 420 -9.86 14.64 5.34
CA LYS A 420 -9.55 15.95 4.79
C LYS A 420 -8.22 15.90 4.05
N ILE A 421 -8.15 16.52 2.87
CA ILE A 421 -6.92 16.56 2.05
C ILE A 421 -5.78 17.12 2.89
N THR A 422 -4.66 16.39 2.91
CA THR A 422 -3.47 16.77 3.68
C THR A 422 -2.69 17.92 3.05
N ASP A 423 -2.06 18.73 3.89
CA ASP A 423 -1.09 19.77 3.48
C ASP A 423 0.38 19.29 3.57
N LYS A 424 0.59 18.03 3.93
CA LYS A 424 1.90 17.41 4.11
C LYS A 424 2.58 17.11 2.77
N ASN A 425 3.87 16.80 2.85
CA ASN A 425 4.73 16.42 1.74
C ASN A 425 5.36 15.06 2.03
N LEU A 426 5.79 14.33 1.00
CA LEU A 426 6.38 13.00 1.20
C LEU A 426 7.59 13.03 2.13
N ILE A 427 8.40 14.10 2.11
CA ILE A 427 9.54 14.27 3.03
C ILE A 427 9.13 14.27 4.52
N ASP A 428 7.88 14.61 4.84
CA ASP A 428 7.36 14.56 6.21
C ASP A 428 7.24 13.12 6.75
N TRP A 429 7.32 12.09 5.90
CA TRP A 429 7.36 10.70 6.34
C TRP A 429 8.71 10.29 6.89
N PHE A 430 9.72 11.12 6.72
CA PHE A 430 11.10 10.74 6.92
C PHE A 430 11.81 11.54 8.02
N ASP A 431 12.81 10.90 8.63
CA ASP A 431 13.85 11.60 9.36
C ASP A 431 14.95 12.02 8.37
N THR A 432 15.01 13.31 8.08
CA THR A 432 15.91 13.86 7.06
C THR A 432 17.38 13.68 7.39
N GLU A 433 17.74 13.60 8.67
CA GLU A 433 19.13 13.34 9.05
C GLU A 433 19.47 11.87 8.81
N LYS A 434 18.55 10.94 9.08
CA LYS A 434 18.74 9.53 8.74
C LYS A 434 18.84 9.29 7.23
N LEU A 435 18.05 9.96 6.38
CA LEU A 435 18.21 9.80 4.92
C LEU A 435 19.63 10.10 4.46
N LYS A 436 20.23 11.17 4.98
CA LYS A 436 21.60 11.59 4.62
C LYS A 436 22.67 10.57 5.04
N LEU A 437 22.34 9.63 5.92
CA LEU A 437 23.24 8.56 6.33
C LEU A 437 23.32 7.42 5.31
N ILE A 438 22.29 7.25 4.49
CA ILE A 438 22.28 6.24 3.43
C ILE A 438 23.18 6.74 2.30
N LYS A 439 24.36 6.12 2.17
CA LYS A 439 25.39 6.53 1.20
C LYS A 439 25.84 5.36 0.33
N PRO A 440 26.25 5.61 -0.92
CA PRO A 440 26.80 4.57 -1.78
C PRO A 440 28.01 3.90 -1.13
N ASP A 441 28.09 2.59 -1.24
CA ASP A 441 29.25 1.79 -0.87
C ASP A 441 30.28 1.82 -2.00
N THR A 442 31.47 2.38 -1.71
CA THR A 442 32.53 2.55 -2.70
C THR A 442 33.15 1.24 -3.18
N SER A 443 32.92 0.12 -2.48
CA SER A 443 33.45 -1.19 -2.90
C SER A 443 32.57 -1.92 -3.92
N ALA A 444 31.32 -1.49 -4.08
CA ALA A 444 30.38 -2.11 -5.00
C ALA A 444 30.52 -1.54 -6.42
N ASP A 445 30.29 -2.40 -7.42
CA ASP A 445 30.23 -1.97 -8.82
C ASP A 445 29.00 -1.09 -9.07
N ILE A 446 27.89 -1.42 -8.40
CA ILE A 446 26.58 -0.79 -8.57
C ILE A 446 25.94 -0.58 -7.18
N ASN A 447 25.54 0.66 -6.91
CA ASN A 447 24.78 1.04 -5.74
C ASN A 447 23.37 1.46 -6.14
N ILE A 448 22.37 0.88 -5.50
CA ILE A 448 20.96 1.14 -5.76
C ILE A 448 20.33 1.63 -4.47
N ILE A 449 19.76 2.83 -4.47
CA ILE A 449 18.87 3.27 -3.40
C ILE A 449 17.42 3.19 -3.88
N LEU A 450 16.52 2.64 -3.09
CA LEU A 450 15.15 2.37 -3.49
C LEU A 450 14.11 2.52 -2.38
N GLY A 451 12.85 2.58 -2.79
CA GLY A 451 11.69 2.77 -1.92
C GLY A 451 10.85 3.98 -2.34
N CYS A 452 9.66 4.12 -1.75
CA CYS A 452 8.81 5.28 -2.01
C CYS A 452 9.52 6.55 -1.51
N GLY A 453 9.83 7.49 -2.41
CA GLY A 453 10.59 8.70 -2.06
C GLY A 453 12.11 8.52 -2.09
N ALA A 454 12.63 7.47 -2.75
CA ALA A 454 14.08 7.24 -2.85
C ALA A 454 14.87 8.46 -3.36
N SER A 455 14.30 9.24 -4.27
CA SER A 455 14.93 10.46 -4.81
C SER A 455 15.14 11.57 -3.76
N LEU A 456 14.41 11.54 -2.64
CA LEU A 456 14.62 12.47 -1.52
C LEU A 456 15.99 12.31 -0.84
N ALA A 457 16.68 11.18 -1.06
CA ALA A 457 18.05 10.97 -0.61
C ALA A 457 19.09 11.72 -1.47
N GLN A 458 18.69 12.27 -2.62
CA GLN A 458 19.50 13.12 -3.50
C GLN A 458 20.82 12.48 -3.99
N TRP A 459 20.80 11.16 -4.18
CA TRP A 459 21.92 10.45 -4.81
C TRP A 459 22.12 10.93 -6.25
N GLN A 460 23.39 11.12 -6.64
CA GLN A 460 23.75 11.62 -7.97
C GLN A 460 23.83 10.44 -8.96
N GLY A 461 22.72 10.16 -9.62
CA GLY A 461 22.56 9.09 -10.60
C GLY A 461 21.19 9.16 -11.27
N PRO A 462 20.95 8.35 -12.31
CA PRO A 462 19.66 8.37 -12.98
C PRO A 462 18.53 7.86 -12.07
N ILE A 463 17.32 8.33 -12.35
CA ILE A 463 16.10 7.98 -11.62
C ILE A 463 15.27 7.00 -12.45
N VAL A 464 15.04 5.81 -11.90
CA VAL A 464 14.01 4.89 -12.36
C VAL A 464 12.78 5.09 -11.48
N TYR A 465 11.61 5.24 -12.08
CA TYR A 465 10.35 5.33 -11.36
C TYR A 465 9.49 4.10 -11.64
N PHE A 466 9.08 3.38 -10.60
CA PHE A 466 8.11 2.29 -10.70
C PHE A 466 6.71 2.83 -10.40
N ASP A 467 5.83 2.80 -11.39
CA ASP A 467 4.44 3.23 -11.21
C ASP A 467 3.49 2.04 -11.06
N LEU A 468 2.40 2.29 -10.34
CA LEU A 468 1.33 1.33 -10.15
C LEU A 468 -0.02 2.05 -10.24
N PRO A 469 -0.90 1.67 -11.17
CA PRO A 469 -2.26 2.18 -11.22
C PRO A 469 -2.99 1.97 -9.88
N LYS A 470 -3.79 2.96 -9.45
CA LYS A 470 -4.37 2.96 -8.11
C LYS A 470 -5.44 1.89 -7.91
N ASN A 471 -6.15 1.49 -8.95
CA ASN A 471 -7.05 0.32 -8.89
C ASN A 471 -6.28 -0.97 -8.55
N GLU A 472 -5.09 -1.17 -9.13
CA GLU A 472 -4.24 -2.32 -8.81
C GLU A 472 -3.69 -2.24 -7.37
N LEU A 473 -3.29 -1.04 -6.91
CA LEU A 473 -2.94 -0.81 -5.51
C LEU A 473 -4.09 -1.19 -4.57
N GLN A 474 -5.33 -0.83 -4.90
CA GLN A 474 -6.50 -1.23 -4.11
C GLN A 474 -6.67 -2.75 -4.07
N PHE A 475 -6.52 -3.45 -5.19
CA PHE A 475 -6.61 -4.91 -5.23
C PHE A 475 -5.56 -5.57 -4.34
N ARG A 476 -4.33 -5.06 -4.32
CA ARG A 476 -3.24 -5.53 -3.44
C ARG A 476 -3.53 -5.24 -1.96
N ALA A 477 -4.05 -4.06 -1.66
CA ALA A 477 -4.44 -3.69 -0.30
C ALA A 477 -5.58 -4.57 0.24
N ARG A 478 -6.61 -4.85 -0.59
CA ARG A 478 -7.72 -5.75 -0.24
C ARG A 478 -7.27 -7.20 -0.01
N ALA A 479 -6.24 -7.65 -0.73
CA ALA A 479 -5.56 -8.93 -0.47
C ALA A 479 -4.72 -8.93 0.82
N GLY A 480 -4.44 -7.77 1.40
CA GLY A 480 -3.56 -7.61 2.56
C GLY A 480 -2.08 -7.66 2.23
N MET A 481 -1.71 -7.43 0.96
CA MET A 481 -0.32 -7.45 0.51
C MET A 481 0.37 -6.09 0.68
N VAL A 482 -0.41 -5.01 0.75
CA VAL A 482 0.08 -3.63 0.84
C VAL A 482 -0.69 -2.89 1.93
N ASN A 483 0.03 -2.09 2.72
CA ASN A 483 -0.52 -1.20 3.74
C ASN A 483 -0.40 0.26 3.29
N ASN A 484 -1.00 1.19 4.05
CA ASN A 484 -0.74 2.61 3.90
C ASN A 484 0.74 2.97 4.07
N LEU A 485 1.16 4.08 3.46
CA LEU A 485 2.57 4.50 3.41
C LEU A 485 3.15 4.67 4.83
N GLY A 486 4.18 3.89 5.17
CA GLY A 486 4.84 3.88 6.48
C GLY A 486 4.09 3.13 7.59
N SER A 487 2.94 2.51 7.30
CA SER A 487 2.21 1.67 8.26
C SER A 487 2.71 0.22 8.27
N LYS A 488 3.02 -0.29 9.46
CA LYS A 488 3.36 -1.72 9.65
C LYS A 488 2.12 -2.60 9.82
N ASN A 489 0.98 -2.01 10.20
CA ASN A 489 -0.23 -2.74 10.55
C ASN A 489 -1.28 -2.65 9.45
N LYS A 490 -1.95 -3.77 9.21
CA LYS A 490 -3.15 -3.81 8.39
C LYS A 490 -4.30 -3.17 9.16
N ILE A 491 -4.94 -2.18 8.56
CA ILE A 491 -6.24 -1.66 8.99
C ILE A 491 -7.34 -2.17 8.04
N ASP A 492 -8.60 -1.97 8.41
CA ASP A 492 -9.70 -2.40 7.53
C ASP A 492 -9.68 -1.64 6.19
N ASN A 493 -10.19 -2.29 5.14
CA ASN A 493 -10.08 -1.79 3.77
C ASN A 493 -10.68 -0.38 3.58
N ARG A 494 -11.72 0.00 4.34
CA ARG A 494 -12.35 1.32 4.21
C ARG A 494 -11.44 2.41 4.78
N ARG A 495 -10.87 2.18 5.97
CA ARG A 495 -9.89 3.09 6.56
C ARG A 495 -8.61 3.17 5.72
N THR A 496 -8.17 2.06 5.14
CA THR A 496 -7.03 2.02 4.21
C THR A 496 -7.29 2.92 3.01
N TYR A 497 -8.43 2.76 2.34
CA TYR A 497 -8.82 3.59 1.19
C TYR A 497 -8.99 5.07 1.55
N LYS A 498 -9.63 5.38 2.70
CA LYS A 498 -9.74 6.75 3.21
C LYS A 498 -8.37 7.41 3.35
N ARG A 499 -7.40 6.73 3.99
CA ARG A 499 -6.04 7.26 4.13
C ARG A 499 -5.32 7.36 2.78
N PHE A 500 -5.54 6.42 1.86
CA PHE A 500 -5.03 6.55 0.49
C PHE A 500 -5.51 7.86 -0.16
N PHE A 501 -6.82 8.08 -0.21
CA PHE A 501 -7.42 9.21 -0.91
C PHE A 501 -7.01 10.56 -0.32
N PHE A 502 -7.10 10.71 1.00
CA PHE A 502 -6.90 12.01 1.66
C PHE A 502 -5.44 12.33 2.01
N VAL A 503 -4.57 11.31 2.05
CA VAL A 503 -3.19 11.45 2.53
C VAL A 503 -2.19 10.84 1.56
N ASP A 504 -2.16 9.51 1.44
CA ASP A 504 -1.01 8.84 0.80
C ASP A 504 -0.93 9.20 -0.70
N TRP A 505 -2.03 9.16 -1.44
CA TRP A 505 -2.06 9.54 -2.85
C TRP A 505 -1.72 11.00 -3.06
N VAL A 506 -2.16 11.89 -2.17
CA VAL A 506 -1.89 13.33 -2.26
C VAL A 506 -0.38 13.59 -2.19
N VAL A 507 0.30 13.04 -1.18
CA VAL A 507 1.74 13.29 -1.00
C VAL A 507 2.60 12.57 -2.04
N LEU A 508 2.19 11.37 -2.46
CA LEU A 508 2.89 10.61 -3.50
C LEU A 508 2.71 11.25 -4.88
N ASN A 509 1.51 11.77 -5.20
CA ASN A 509 1.27 12.46 -6.46
C ASN A 509 2.02 13.79 -6.54
N LYS A 510 2.11 14.52 -5.42
CA LYS A 510 2.94 15.73 -5.36
C LYS A 510 4.41 15.40 -5.64
N HIS A 511 4.97 14.39 -4.98
CA HIS A 511 6.33 13.93 -5.22
C HIS A 511 6.55 13.46 -6.67
N LYS A 512 5.64 12.63 -7.19
CA LYS A 512 5.64 12.16 -8.59
C LYS A 512 5.70 13.33 -9.58
N ASN A 513 4.89 14.37 -9.36
CA ASN A 513 4.89 15.56 -10.20
C ASN A 513 6.22 16.31 -10.12
N GLU A 514 6.79 16.45 -8.92
CA GLU A 514 8.06 17.15 -8.70
C GLU A 514 9.23 16.47 -9.42
N ILE A 515 9.28 15.13 -9.45
CA ILE A 515 10.40 14.38 -10.05
C ILE A 515 10.20 13.96 -11.51
N LEU A 516 8.99 14.10 -12.08
CA LEU A 516 8.69 13.72 -13.47
C LEU A 516 9.71 14.23 -14.52
N PRO A 517 10.19 15.49 -14.45
CA PRO A 517 11.21 15.98 -15.38
C PRO A 517 12.53 15.20 -15.33
N ASP A 518 12.86 14.62 -14.18
CA ASP A 518 14.14 13.97 -13.89
C ASP A 518 14.07 12.43 -14.01
N ILE A 519 12.91 11.86 -14.33
CA ILE A 519 12.78 10.40 -14.56
C ILE A 519 13.54 10.03 -15.85
N ASP A 520 14.48 9.10 -15.72
CA ASP A 520 15.26 8.52 -16.84
C ASP A 520 14.61 7.25 -17.40
N LEU A 521 14.02 6.43 -16.53
CA LEU A 521 13.21 5.26 -16.90
C LEU A 521 11.92 5.22 -16.10
N ILE A 522 10.83 4.82 -16.75
CA ILE A 522 9.55 4.49 -16.11
C ILE A 522 9.29 2.99 -16.28
N ALA A 523 8.87 2.32 -15.21
CA ALA A 523 8.54 0.91 -15.20
C ALA A 523 7.10 0.67 -14.69
N ASP A 524 6.37 -0.23 -15.34
CA ASP A 524 5.03 -0.69 -14.95
C ASP A 524 5.15 -1.89 -14.00
N GLU A 525 4.66 -1.71 -12.76
CA GLU A 525 4.74 -2.72 -11.71
C GLU A 525 3.51 -3.63 -11.60
N GLN A 526 2.61 -3.63 -12.58
CA GLN A 526 1.46 -4.54 -12.57
C GLN A 526 1.87 -6.02 -12.62
N ARG A 527 3.05 -6.34 -13.15
CA ARG A 527 3.55 -7.70 -13.36
C ARG A 527 4.88 -7.87 -12.60
N PRO A 528 4.85 -8.24 -11.31
CA PRO A 528 6.07 -8.32 -10.51
C PRO A 528 7.15 -9.22 -11.13
N ASN A 529 6.76 -10.24 -11.89
CA ASN A 529 7.69 -11.18 -12.52
C ASN A 529 8.21 -10.74 -13.90
N ASN A 530 7.67 -9.68 -14.49
CA ASN A 530 8.05 -9.19 -15.81
C ASN A 530 7.80 -7.69 -15.95
N TYR A 531 8.84 -6.89 -15.72
CA TYR A 531 8.74 -5.44 -15.77
C TYR A 531 8.76 -4.95 -17.22
N LEU A 532 7.74 -4.18 -17.59
CA LEU A 532 7.72 -3.40 -18.82
C LEU A 532 8.23 -2.00 -18.52
N PHE A 533 9.17 -1.49 -19.30
CA PHE A 533 9.76 -0.19 -19.07
C PHE A 533 10.10 0.57 -20.35
N MET A 534 10.13 1.90 -20.25
CA MET A 534 10.54 2.80 -21.33
C MET A 534 11.35 3.98 -20.77
N THR A 535 12.00 4.73 -21.65
CA THR A 535 12.74 5.93 -21.23
C THR A 535 11.77 7.05 -20.80
N GLY A 536 12.20 7.89 -19.86
CA GLY A 536 11.45 9.07 -19.45
C GLY A 536 11.21 10.05 -20.60
N ASP A 537 12.13 10.13 -21.56
CA ASP A 537 11.93 10.92 -22.78
C ASP A 537 10.82 10.33 -23.66
N ALA A 538 10.75 9.00 -23.80
CA ALA A 538 9.67 8.34 -24.53
C ALA A 538 8.32 8.57 -23.83
N LEU A 539 8.28 8.50 -22.49
CA LEU A 539 7.11 8.84 -21.69
C LEU A 539 6.64 10.27 -21.99
N ARG A 540 7.49 11.28 -21.73
CA ARG A 540 7.13 12.71 -21.89
C ARG A 540 6.75 13.06 -23.33
N ALA A 541 7.41 12.46 -24.33
CA ALA A 541 7.05 12.62 -25.73
C ALA A 541 5.70 11.97 -26.07
N GLY A 542 5.42 10.79 -25.52
CA GLY A 542 4.13 10.10 -25.66
C GLY A 542 2.98 10.90 -25.06
N LEU A 543 3.15 11.39 -23.83
CA LEU A 543 2.17 12.25 -23.14
C LEU A 543 1.89 13.53 -23.94
N SER A 544 2.95 14.17 -24.45
CA SER A 544 2.83 15.38 -25.27
C SER A 544 2.12 15.14 -26.61
N GLN A 545 2.26 13.93 -27.17
CA GLN A 545 1.52 13.53 -28.37
C GLN A 545 0.04 13.24 -28.06
N MET A 546 -0.26 12.54 -26.96
CA MET A 546 -1.64 12.33 -26.50
C MET A 546 -2.35 13.68 -26.30
N ALA A 547 -1.70 14.62 -25.61
CA ALA A 547 -2.24 15.95 -25.30
C ALA A 547 -2.57 16.79 -26.54
N LYS A 548 -2.04 16.45 -27.72
CA LYS A 548 -2.27 17.14 -29.01
C LYS A 548 -3.15 16.35 -29.98
N ASN A 549 -3.72 15.23 -29.54
CA ASN A 549 -4.44 14.33 -30.43
C ASN A 549 -5.75 13.83 -29.80
N VAL A 550 -5.80 12.56 -29.45
CA VAL A 550 -6.94 11.86 -28.86
C VAL A 550 -6.36 10.76 -27.98
N PHE A 551 -7.00 10.48 -26.85
CA PHE A 551 -6.62 9.37 -25.99
C PHE A 551 -7.85 8.78 -25.31
N ARG A 552 -7.66 7.57 -24.78
CA ARG A 552 -8.63 6.89 -23.92
C ARG A 552 -7.87 6.30 -22.72
N PRO A 553 -8.30 6.58 -21.48
CA PRO A 553 -7.73 5.89 -20.32
C PRO A 553 -8.13 4.42 -20.31
N ARG A 554 -7.40 3.58 -19.57
CA ARG A 554 -7.80 2.20 -19.40
C ARG A 554 -8.97 2.11 -18.42
N PRO A 555 -10.14 1.60 -18.83
CA PRO A 555 -11.27 1.40 -17.92
C PRO A 555 -10.99 0.28 -16.91
N TRP A 556 -11.72 0.30 -15.80
CA TRP A 556 -11.77 -0.83 -14.88
C TRP A 556 -13.16 -0.94 -14.26
N PHE A 557 -13.49 -2.14 -13.77
CA PHE A 557 -14.86 -2.54 -13.48
C PHE A 557 -14.95 -3.12 -12.09
N GLU A 558 -16.05 -2.85 -11.39
CA GLU A 558 -16.18 -3.30 -10.02
C GLU A 558 -17.61 -3.81 -9.70
N PRO A 559 -17.73 -4.98 -9.05
CA PRO A 559 -19.02 -5.45 -8.53
C PRO A 559 -19.53 -4.54 -7.42
N GLY A 560 -20.85 -4.57 -7.20
CA GLY A 560 -21.48 -3.80 -6.14
C GLY A 560 -22.79 -4.40 -5.68
N ALA A 561 -23.26 -3.96 -4.51
CA ALA A 561 -24.49 -4.47 -3.89
C ALA A 561 -25.77 -4.27 -4.75
N TRP A 562 -25.71 -3.40 -5.76
CA TRP A 562 -26.81 -3.09 -6.66
C TRP A 562 -26.51 -3.48 -8.12
N GLY A 563 -25.32 -4.01 -8.39
CA GLY A 563 -24.79 -4.17 -9.74
C GLY A 563 -25.62 -5.09 -10.61
N GLY A 564 -25.50 -4.87 -11.91
CA GLY A 564 -26.25 -5.56 -12.95
C GLY A 564 -25.40 -6.45 -13.84
N THR A 565 -26.00 -6.86 -14.97
CA THR A 565 -25.37 -7.78 -15.93
C THR A 565 -25.12 -7.19 -17.31
N TRP A 566 -25.57 -5.96 -17.60
CA TRP A 566 -25.43 -5.39 -18.94
C TRP A 566 -23.97 -5.32 -19.39
N MET A 567 -23.07 -4.79 -18.55
CA MET A 567 -21.65 -4.64 -18.92
C MET A 567 -21.01 -6.00 -19.18
N LYS A 568 -21.20 -6.97 -18.27
CA LYS A 568 -20.66 -8.31 -18.46
C LYS A 568 -21.30 -9.06 -19.61
N GLU A 569 -22.47 -8.68 -20.11
CA GLU A 569 -23.09 -9.33 -21.28
C GLU A 569 -22.65 -8.68 -22.59
N GLN A 570 -22.66 -7.33 -22.64
CA GLN A 570 -22.47 -6.56 -23.88
C GLN A 570 -21.00 -6.20 -24.15
N MET A 571 -20.14 -6.12 -23.14
CA MET A 571 -18.71 -5.78 -23.31
C MET A 571 -17.84 -7.04 -23.40
N GLU A 572 -17.07 -7.11 -24.48
CA GLU A 572 -16.10 -8.17 -24.72
C GLU A 572 -14.85 -8.02 -23.83
N GLY A 573 -14.17 -9.13 -23.54
CA GLY A 573 -12.95 -9.13 -22.71
C GLY A 573 -13.16 -9.02 -21.20
N LEU A 574 -14.39 -8.79 -20.73
CA LEU A 574 -14.72 -8.80 -19.29
C LEU A 574 -14.89 -10.23 -18.77
N ASN A 575 -14.55 -10.44 -17.49
CA ASN A 575 -14.73 -11.72 -16.83
C ASN A 575 -16.23 -12.03 -16.66
N LYS A 576 -16.71 -13.06 -17.37
CA LYS A 576 -18.13 -13.46 -17.37
C LYS A 576 -18.55 -14.22 -16.10
N GLU A 577 -17.59 -14.71 -15.33
CA GLU A 577 -17.81 -15.46 -14.07
C GLU A 577 -18.07 -14.55 -12.86
N VAL A 578 -17.88 -13.23 -13.00
CA VAL A 578 -18.26 -12.27 -11.93
C VAL A 578 -19.77 -12.25 -11.79
N ASP A 579 -20.28 -12.26 -10.56
CA ASP A 579 -21.74 -12.28 -10.30
C ASP A 579 -22.45 -11.09 -10.94
N ASN A 580 -21.92 -9.88 -10.74
CA ASN A 580 -22.44 -8.63 -11.31
C ASN A 580 -21.32 -7.60 -11.53
N LEU A 581 -21.59 -6.57 -12.31
CA LEU A 581 -20.78 -5.37 -12.39
C LEU A 581 -21.68 -4.17 -12.08
N ALA A 582 -21.29 -3.36 -11.09
CA ALA A 582 -22.03 -2.15 -10.73
C ALA A 582 -21.44 -0.94 -11.45
N TRP A 583 -20.10 -0.84 -11.46
CA TRP A 583 -19.39 0.30 -12.02
C TRP A 583 -18.51 -0.10 -13.21
N SER A 584 -18.51 0.73 -14.26
CA SER A 584 -17.33 0.91 -15.12
C SER A 584 -16.80 2.32 -14.90
N PHE A 585 -15.51 2.42 -14.61
CA PHE A 585 -14.80 3.67 -14.50
C PHE A 585 -14.11 3.99 -15.82
N GLU A 586 -14.89 4.48 -16.80
CA GLU A 586 -14.41 4.78 -18.15
C GLU A 586 -13.49 6.00 -18.19
N LEU A 587 -13.73 7.00 -17.32
CA LEU A 587 -12.90 8.21 -17.21
C LEU A 587 -12.96 8.77 -15.78
N MET A 588 -12.41 8.03 -14.82
CA MET A 588 -12.10 8.47 -13.46
C MET A 588 -10.59 8.68 -13.29
N VAL A 589 -10.09 9.84 -13.70
CA VAL A 589 -8.65 10.18 -13.74
C VAL A 589 -7.90 9.90 -12.44
N LEU A 590 -8.54 10.10 -11.29
CA LEU A 590 -7.92 9.83 -9.99
C LEU A 590 -7.52 8.38 -9.81
N GLU A 591 -8.13 7.41 -10.50
CA GLU A 591 -7.81 5.98 -10.35
C GLU A 591 -7.41 5.27 -11.65
N ASN A 592 -7.72 5.82 -12.82
CA ASN A 592 -7.35 5.21 -14.09
C ASN A 592 -5.84 5.35 -14.41
N GLY A 593 -5.35 4.41 -15.22
CA GLY A 593 -4.13 4.56 -15.98
C GLY A 593 -4.38 4.94 -17.44
N ILE A 594 -3.30 5.23 -18.15
CA ILE A 594 -3.20 5.34 -19.60
C ILE A 594 -2.18 4.33 -20.08
N MET A 595 -2.44 3.71 -21.23
CA MET A 595 -1.60 2.62 -21.73
C MET A 595 -0.87 3.04 -23.01
N PHE A 596 0.42 2.77 -23.05
CA PHE A 596 1.28 2.98 -24.20
C PHE A 596 1.57 1.65 -24.89
N GLU A 597 1.71 1.70 -26.21
CA GLU A 597 2.06 0.55 -27.04
C GLU A 597 3.33 0.79 -27.86
N SER A 598 4.21 -0.20 -27.86
CA SER A 598 5.38 -0.31 -28.74
C SER A 598 5.68 -1.78 -28.93
N ASP A 599 5.81 -2.23 -30.18
CA ASP A 599 6.14 -3.64 -30.50
C ASP A 599 5.17 -4.63 -29.82
N GLN A 600 3.89 -4.25 -29.78
CA GLN A 600 2.79 -4.91 -29.08
C GLN A 600 2.86 -4.89 -27.55
N TYR A 601 3.98 -4.53 -26.92
CA TYR A 601 4.06 -4.40 -25.46
C TYR A 601 3.17 -3.28 -24.96
N LEU A 602 2.46 -3.53 -23.86
CA LEU A 602 1.52 -2.62 -23.24
C LEU A 602 2.02 -2.17 -21.86
N LEU A 603 2.53 -0.95 -21.80
CA LEU A 603 3.02 -0.33 -20.57
C LEU A 603 1.98 0.67 -20.07
N GLU A 604 1.47 0.46 -18.87
CA GLU A 604 0.53 1.39 -18.22
C GLU A 604 1.24 2.32 -17.24
N VAL A 605 0.84 3.58 -17.25
CA VAL A 605 1.18 4.54 -16.20
C VAL A 605 -0.11 5.19 -15.69
N SER A 606 -0.12 5.68 -14.45
CA SER A 606 -1.23 6.46 -13.90
C SER A 606 -1.55 7.67 -14.79
N PHE A 607 -2.84 7.98 -14.94
CA PHE A 607 -3.30 9.14 -15.73
C PHE A 607 -2.67 10.45 -15.24
N ASP A 608 -2.38 10.55 -13.94
CA ASP A 608 -1.71 11.66 -13.28
C ASP A 608 -0.52 12.22 -14.10
N PHE A 609 0.29 11.35 -14.72
CA PHE A 609 1.43 11.77 -15.55
C PHE A 609 1.04 12.68 -16.73
N LEU A 610 -0.09 12.42 -17.39
CA LEU A 610 -0.57 13.26 -18.48
C LEU A 610 -0.96 14.65 -17.99
N MET A 611 -1.61 14.72 -16.83
CA MET A 611 -2.02 16.00 -16.24
C MET A 611 -0.81 16.78 -15.72
N PHE A 612 0.15 16.12 -15.06
CA PHE A 612 1.39 16.75 -14.60
C PHE A 612 2.22 17.30 -15.75
N ASN A 613 2.32 16.56 -16.87
CA ASN A 613 3.10 16.99 -18.02
C ASN A 613 2.38 18.03 -18.90
N ASN A 614 1.05 17.92 -19.06
CA ASN A 614 0.33 18.61 -20.14
C ASN A 614 -1.08 19.13 -19.77
N TYR A 615 -1.39 19.41 -18.49
CA TYR A 615 -2.76 19.84 -18.15
C TYR A 615 -3.24 21.06 -18.94
N LYS A 616 -2.35 22.00 -19.30
CA LYS A 616 -2.73 23.20 -20.06
C LYS A 616 -3.16 22.83 -21.49
N GLU A 617 -2.39 21.97 -22.14
CA GLU A 617 -2.68 21.46 -23.48
C GLU A 617 -3.93 20.58 -23.51
N VAL A 618 -4.17 19.83 -22.44
CA VAL A 618 -5.36 18.98 -22.28
C VAL A 618 -6.61 19.83 -22.06
N LEU A 619 -6.59 20.73 -21.08
CA LEU A 619 -7.76 21.44 -20.56
C LEU A 619 -8.09 22.75 -21.28
N GLY A 620 -7.10 23.41 -21.87
CA GLY A 620 -7.27 24.69 -22.55
C GLY A 620 -7.83 25.79 -21.64
N ASP A 621 -8.96 26.38 -22.01
CA ASP A 621 -9.56 27.54 -21.31
C ASP A 621 -9.79 27.31 -19.81
N CYS A 622 -10.07 26.06 -19.39
CA CYS A 622 -10.35 25.73 -18.00
C CYS A 622 -9.12 25.29 -17.19
N ALA A 623 -7.92 25.29 -17.80
CA ALA A 623 -6.70 24.76 -17.19
C ALA A 623 -6.34 25.43 -15.86
N GLU A 624 -6.51 26.75 -15.74
CA GLU A 624 -6.16 27.46 -14.51
C GLU A 624 -7.15 27.20 -13.37
N LYS A 625 -8.40 26.85 -13.68
CA LYS A 625 -9.43 26.50 -12.69
C LYS A 625 -9.19 25.14 -12.06
N PHE A 626 -8.81 24.14 -12.87
CA PHE A 626 -8.71 22.75 -12.43
C PHE A 626 -7.29 22.23 -12.28
N LYS A 627 -6.28 22.91 -12.85
CA LYS A 627 -4.87 22.52 -12.77
C LYS A 627 -4.68 21.05 -13.19
N HIS A 628 -4.20 20.20 -12.30
CA HIS A 628 -3.95 18.79 -12.58
C HIS A 628 -5.21 17.91 -12.42
N ASP A 629 -6.31 18.45 -11.88
CA ASP A 629 -7.57 17.72 -11.77
C ASP A 629 -8.26 17.73 -13.13
N PHE A 630 -8.51 16.56 -13.70
CA PHE A 630 -9.33 16.47 -14.91
C PHE A 630 -10.81 16.65 -14.52
N PRO A 631 -11.56 17.59 -15.11
CA PRO A 631 -12.81 18.06 -14.52
C PRO A 631 -14.02 17.18 -14.76
N ILE A 632 -14.07 16.43 -15.87
CA ILE A 632 -15.25 15.67 -16.31
C ILE A 632 -14.98 14.17 -16.18
N ARG A 633 -15.96 13.43 -15.65
CA ARG A 633 -15.94 11.99 -15.47
C ARG A 633 -17.10 11.36 -16.24
N PHE A 634 -16.80 10.24 -16.88
CA PHE A 634 -17.77 9.36 -17.55
C PHE A 634 -17.66 8.00 -16.88
N ASP A 635 -18.72 7.55 -16.23
CA ASP A 635 -18.78 6.23 -15.60
C ASP A 635 -20.08 5.52 -16.00
N PHE A 636 -20.07 4.19 -16.05
CA PHE A 636 -21.30 3.42 -16.14
C PHE A 636 -21.78 3.00 -14.77
N LEU A 637 -23.08 3.19 -14.53
CA LEU A 637 -23.82 2.60 -13.42
C LEU A 637 -24.78 1.58 -13.99
N ASP A 638 -24.46 0.30 -13.81
CA ASP A 638 -25.24 -0.81 -14.33
C ASP A 638 -26.17 -1.39 -13.25
N THR A 639 -27.47 -1.20 -13.47
CA THR A 639 -28.53 -1.72 -12.62
C THR A 639 -29.42 -2.73 -13.36
N PHE A 640 -29.01 -3.21 -14.54
CA PHE A 640 -29.74 -4.24 -15.29
C PHE A 640 -29.82 -5.53 -14.51
N ASP A 641 -31.04 -6.01 -14.23
CA ASP A 641 -31.26 -7.19 -13.38
C ASP A 641 -30.69 -7.04 -11.95
N GLY A 642 -30.31 -5.82 -11.58
CA GLY A 642 -29.79 -5.44 -10.27
C GLY A 642 -30.84 -4.71 -9.43
N GLY A 643 -30.36 -3.84 -8.54
CA GLY A 643 -31.22 -3.06 -7.65
C GLY A 643 -31.10 -1.55 -7.87
N ASN A 644 -31.95 -0.78 -7.20
CA ASN A 644 -31.87 0.69 -7.21
C ASN A 644 -30.50 1.19 -6.69
N LEU A 645 -30.01 2.34 -7.12
CA LEU A 645 -28.95 3.03 -6.38
C LEU A 645 -29.47 3.54 -5.02
N SER A 646 -28.56 3.89 -4.12
CA SER A 646 -28.93 4.54 -2.85
C SER A 646 -29.61 5.89 -3.10
N ILE A 647 -30.58 6.24 -2.26
CA ILE A 647 -31.08 7.61 -2.16
C ILE A 647 -29.97 8.48 -1.57
N GLN A 648 -29.56 9.49 -2.30
CA GLN A 648 -28.34 10.23 -2.01
C GLN A 648 -28.40 11.69 -2.48
N CYS A 649 -27.45 12.49 -2.02
CA CYS A 649 -27.13 13.81 -2.56
C CYS A 649 -25.62 14.04 -2.53
N HIS A 650 -25.17 15.10 -3.18
CA HIS A 650 -23.76 15.53 -3.20
C HIS A 650 -23.56 16.82 -2.39
N PRO A 651 -22.35 17.06 -1.85
CA PRO A 651 -22.07 18.24 -1.04
C PRO A 651 -22.17 19.55 -1.83
N THR A 652 -22.47 20.66 -1.16
CA THR A 652 -22.33 21.99 -1.77
C THR A 652 -20.85 22.36 -1.94
N PRO A 653 -20.51 23.31 -2.84
CA PRO A 653 -19.14 23.80 -3.01
C PRO A 653 -18.49 24.33 -1.72
N GLU A 654 -19.26 24.96 -0.84
CA GLU A 654 -18.79 25.45 0.47
C GLU A 654 -18.50 24.28 1.40
N TYR A 655 -19.44 23.33 1.50
CA TYR A 655 -19.34 22.20 2.40
C TYR A 655 -18.12 21.33 2.10
N ILE A 656 -17.92 20.99 0.82
CA ILE A 656 -16.83 20.10 0.39
C ILE A 656 -15.44 20.73 0.65
N ARG A 657 -15.34 22.05 0.50
CA ARG A 657 -14.10 22.80 0.70
C ARG A 657 -13.75 22.88 2.18
N GLU A 658 -14.72 23.21 3.04
CA GLU A 658 -14.49 23.39 4.47
C GLU A 658 -14.19 22.06 5.17
N HIS A 659 -14.98 21.02 4.89
CA HIS A 659 -14.94 19.76 5.62
C HIS A 659 -13.90 18.79 5.05
N PHE A 660 -13.71 18.74 3.74
CA PHE A 660 -12.85 17.74 3.09
C PHE A 660 -11.63 18.34 2.37
N GLY A 661 -11.57 19.67 2.20
CA GLY A 661 -10.43 20.33 1.55
C GLY A 661 -10.41 20.17 0.03
N MET A 662 -11.53 19.80 -0.59
CA MET A 662 -11.61 19.62 -2.04
C MET A 662 -11.77 20.97 -2.77
N PRO A 663 -11.17 21.12 -3.96
CA PRO A 663 -11.20 22.38 -4.70
C PRO A 663 -12.57 22.71 -5.33
N PHE A 664 -13.34 21.68 -5.72
CA PHE A 664 -14.68 21.77 -6.32
C PHE A 664 -15.52 20.57 -5.89
N THR A 665 -16.84 20.64 -6.13
CA THR A 665 -17.82 19.63 -5.68
C THR A 665 -18.24 18.67 -6.79
N GLN A 666 -19.01 17.65 -6.40
CA GLN A 666 -19.70 16.73 -7.32
C GLN A 666 -21.01 17.33 -7.83
N ASP A 667 -21.05 17.60 -9.12
CA ASP A 667 -22.27 17.76 -9.90
C ASP A 667 -22.37 16.59 -10.90
N GLU A 668 -23.57 16.10 -11.17
CA GLU A 668 -23.75 14.99 -12.10
C GLU A 668 -25.00 15.09 -12.98
N THR A 669 -25.05 14.21 -13.97
CA THR A 669 -26.22 13.93 -14.78
C THR A 669 -26.33 12.42 -15.00
N TYR A 670 -27.57 11.94 -15.14
CA TYR A 670 -27.83 10.58 -15.60
C TYR A 670 -28.27 10.63 -17.06
N TYR A 671 -27.37 10.24 -17.95
CA TYR A 671 -27.70 9.93 -19.33
C TYR A 671 -28.08 8.46 -19.43
N ILE A 672 -29.30 8.15 -19.83
CA ILE A 672 -29.79 6.78 -19.90
C ILE A 672 -29.26 6.13 -21.17
N LEU A 673 -28.10 5.48 -21.09
CA LEU A 673 -27.46 4.83 -22.25
C LEU A 673 -28.31 3.67 -22.77
N ASP A 674 -28.84 2.86 -21.86
CA ASP A 674 -29.76 1.78 -22.16
C ASP A 674 -30.68 1.51 -20.98
N CYS A 675 -31.82 0.88 -21.23
CA CYS A 675 -32.77 0.55 -20.17
C CYS A 675 -33.74 -0.57 -20.59
N LYS A 676 -34.29 -1.31 -19.62
CA LYS A 676 -35.40 -2.25 -19.84
C LYS A 676 -36.45 -2.15 -18.73
N ASN A 677 -37.64 -2.71 -18.96
CA ASN A 677 -38.69 -2.91 -17.94
C ASN A 677 -38.98 -1.69 -17.04
N GLU A 678 -39.80 -0.75 -17.52
CA GLU A 678 -40.30 0.41 -16.74
C GLU A 678 -39.20 1.10 -15.89
N PRO A 679 -38.08 1.50 -16.50
CA PRO A 679 -36.95 2.06 -15.77
C PRO A 679 -37.34 3.38 -15.09
N LEU A 680 -36.87 3.59 -13.87
CA LEU A 680 -37.20 4.77 -13.07
C LEU A 680 -35.94 5.55 -12.69
N VAL A 681 -36.11 6.86 -12.49
CA VAL A 681 -35.15 7.74 -11.82
C VAL A 681 -35.89 8.48 -10.71
N TYR A 682 -35.38 8.38 -9.48
CA TYR A 682 -35.85 9.16 -8.34
C TYR A 682 -35.14 10.52 -8.35
N LEU A 683 -35.88 11.62 -8.29
CA LEU A 683 -35.31 12.95 -8.47
C LEU A 683 -36.19 14.02 -7.81
N GLY A 684 -35.64 14.80 -6.89
CA GLY A 684 -36.35 15.89 -6.22
C GLY A 684 -37.43 15.42 -5.24
N PHE A 685 -37.86 16.31 -4.36
CA PHE A 685 -38.85 16.00 -3.32
C PHE A 685 -40.28 16.12 -3.82
N GLN A 686 -41.19 15.38 -3.20
CA GLN A 686 -42.62 15.62 -3.29
C GLN A 686 -42.97 17.02 -2.74
N ASP A 687 -44.09 17.59 -3.15
CA ASP A 687 -44.54 18.87 -2.60
C ASP A 687 -44.90 18.74 -1.10
N GLY A 688 -44.64 19.80 -0.32
CA GLY A 688 -44.94 19.85 1.12
C GLY A 688 -44.06 18.99 2.04
N VAL A 689 -43.00 18.35 1.54
CA VAL A 689 -42.03 17.61 2.37
C VAL A 689 -41.37 18.53 3.39
N LYS A 690 -41.37 18.13 4.66
CA LYS A 690 -40.68 18.85 5.73
C LYS A 690 -39.33 18.20 6.05
N PRO A 691 -38.23 18.97 6.13
CA PRO A 691 -36.90 18.43 6.43
C PRO A 691 -36.84 17.56 7.70
N GLU A 692 -37.48 18.02 8.78
CA GLU A 692 -37.49 17.30 10.07
C GLU A 692 -38.24 15.96 10.02
N GLU A 693 -39.31 15.88 9.22
CA GLU A 693 -40.07 14.63 9.06
C GLU A 693 -39.28 13.61 8.24
N PHE A 694 -38.60 14.05 7.19
CA PHE A 694 -37.72 13.22 6.37
C PHE A 694 -36.51 12.72 7.17
N HIS A 695 -35.81 13.63 7.89
CA HIS A 695 -34.68 13.28 8.75
C HIS A 695 -35.05 12.23 9.79
N LYS A 696 -36.17 12.43 10.49
CA LYS A 696 -36.68 11.47 11.47
C LYS A 696 -36.99 10.12 10.83
N ALA A 697 -37.56 10.10 9.63
CA ALA A 697 -37.87 8.85 8.92
C ALA A 697 -36.60 8.08 8.54
N LEU A 698 -35.55 8.76 8.09
CA LEU A 698 -34.25 8.14 7.79
C LEU A 698 -33.60 7.53 9.04
N LEU A 699 -33.56 8.31 10.14
CA LEU A 699 -33.00 7.83 11.41
C LEU A 699 -33.78 6.64 11.97
N GLN A 700 -35.11 6.66 11.87
CA GLN A 700 -35.95 5.55 12.29
C GLN A 700 -35.73 4.32 11.42
N SER A 701 -35.64 4.49 10.09
CA SER A 701 -35.35 3.42 9.15
C SER A 701 -34.02 2.72 9.48
N GLN A 702 -32.96 3.49 9.71
CA GLN A 702 -31.65 2.96 10.06
C GLN A 702 -31.65 2.26 11.43
N LYS A 703 -32.30 2.86 12.44
CA LYS A 703 -32.31 2.34 13.81
C LYS A 703 -33.15 1.08 13.96
N GLU A 704 -34.32 1.05 13.32
CA GLU A 704 -35.31 -0.03 13.44
C GLU A 704 -35.20 -1.07 12.32
N VAL A 705 -34.27 -0.88 11.36
CA VAL A 705 -34.12 -1.72 10.16
C VAL A 705 -35.46 -1.87 9.44
N LYS A 706 -36.13 -0.73 9.24
CA LYS A 706 -37.46 -0.64 8.64
C LYS A 706 -37.39 0.10 7.32
N GLU A 707 -38.06 -0.41 6.30
CA GLU A 707 -38.06 0.22 4.98
C GLU A 707 -38.63 1.65 5.06
N LEU A 708 -37.98 2.55 4.34
CA LEU A 708 -38.47 3.90 4.12
C LEU A 708 -39.48 3.87 2.95
N ASP A 709 -40.65 4.44 3.18
CA ASP A 709 -41.59 4.77 2.10
C ASP A 709 -41.03 5.94 1.30
N VAL A 710 -40.19 5.63 0.31
CA VAL A 710 -39.46 6.62 -0.50
C VAL A 710 -40.43 7.49 -1.30
N ASP A 711 -41.49 6.90 -1.86
CA ASP A 711 -42.46 7.58 -2.71
C ASP A 711 -43.22 8.69 -1.99
N LYS A 712 -43.35 8.58 -0.66
CA LYS A 712 -43.90 9.64 0.19
C LYS A 712 -43.07 10.92 0.15
N TYR A 713 -41.75 10.81 -0.01
CA TYR A 713 -40.83 11.94 0.10
C TYR A 713 -40.23 12.36 -1.23
N ILE A 714 -39.97 11.43 -2.15
CA ILE A 714 -39.17 11.66 -3.35
C ILE A 714 -40.01 11.38 -4.59
N GLN A 715 -39.92 12.24 -5.60
CA GLN A 715 -40.58 12.01 -6.88
C GLN A 715 -39.83 10.95 -7.69
N LYS A 716 -40.54 10.27 -8.58
CA LYS A 716 -39.97 9.29 -9.51
C LYS A 716 -40.50 9.49 -10.91
N PHE A 717 -39.62 9.34 -11.89
CA PHE A 717 -39.89 9.59 -13.30
C PHE A 717 -39.53 8.35 -14.11
N THR A 718 -40.38 8.00 -15.09
CA THR A 718 -40.05 6.95 -16.06
C THR A 718 -38.97 7.44 -17.00
N ALA A 719 -37.86 6.72 -17.04
CA ALA A 719 -36.74 6.98 -17.93
C ALA A 719 -36.96 6.36 -19.31
N LYS A 720 -36.34 6.94 -20.33
CA LYS A 720 -36.20 6.35 -21.66
C LYS A 720 -34.75 6.41 -22.09
N LYS A 721 -34.38 5.48 -22.96
CA LYS A 721 -33.09 5.49 -23.63
C LYS A 721 -32.86 6.87 -24.26
N HIS A 722 -31.70 7.45 -23.95
CA HIS A 722 -31.24 8.78 -24.35
C HIS A 722 -31.89 9.98 -23.67
N ASP A 723 -32.63 9.79 -22.57
CA ASP A 723 -33.00 10.88 -21.66
C ASP A 723 -31.79 11.36 -20.84
N LEU A 724 -31.81 12.64 -20.43
CA LEU A 724 -30.80 13.26 -19.58
C LEU A 724 -31.46 13.90 -18.35
N PHE A 725 -31.15 13.37 -17.18
CA PHE A 725 -31.57 13.92 -15.88
C PHE A 725 -30.43 14.72 -15.27
N LEU A 726 -30.75 15.90 -14.73
CA LEU A 726 -29.78 16.86 -14.19
C LEU A 726 -29.76 16.76 -12.67
N ILE A 727 -28.55 16.61 -12.11
CA ILE A 727 -28.33 16.41 -10.68
C ILE A 727 -27.26 17.42 -10.24
N PRO A 728 -27.59 18.72 -10.18
CA PRO A 728 -26.74 19.68 -9.49
C PRO A 728 -26.56 19.27 -8.02
N ASN A 729 -25.42 19.63 -7.43
CA ASN A 729 -25.09 19.35 -6.03
C ASN A 729 -26.26 19.68 -5.07
N GLY A 730 -26.42 18.90 -4.00
CA GLY A 730 -27.58 19.02 -3.10
C GLY A 730 -28.89 18.41 -3.60
N THR A 731 -29.01 17.98 -4.87
CA THR A 731 -30.25 17.31 -5.34
C THR A 731 -30.41 15.94 -4.70
N ILE A 732 -31.59 15.63 -4.15
CA ILE A 732 -31.94 14.27 -3.73
C ILE A 732 -32.25 13.41 -4.97
N HIS A 733 -31.58 12.28 -5.12
CA HIS A 733 -31.74 11.44 -6.31
C HIS A 733 -31.36 9.97 -6.08
N ALA A 734 -31.75 9.11 -7.03
CA ALA A 734 -31.22 7.76 -7.24
C ALA A 734 -31.64 7.21 -8.62
N SER A 735 -30.79 6.41 -9.26
CA SER A 735 -31.22 5.60 -10.41
C SER A 735 -31.97 4.36 -9.92
N GLY A 736 -33.12 4.05 -10.52
CA GLY A 736 -33.86 2.82 -10.27
C GLY A 736 -33.25 1.62 -11.00
N SER A 737 -33.71 0.41 -10.66
CA SER A 737 -33.32 -0.83 -11.34
C SER A 737 -33.59 -0.79 -12.85
N ASN A 738 -32.86 -1.60 -13.61
CA ASN A 738 -32.96 -1.78 -15.06
C ASN A 738 -32.55 -0.58 -15.92
N ASN A 739 -31.68 0.27 -15.39
CA ASN A 739 -30.97 1.31 -16.13
C ASN A 739 -29.49 0.93 -16.33
N LEU A 740 -28.96 1.30 -17.48
CA LEU A 740 -27.55 1.53 -17.69
C LEU A 740 -27.37 3.03 -17.84
N VAL A 741 -26.84 3.64 -16.79
CA VAL A 741 -26.62 5.07 -16.75
C VAL A 741 -25.19 5.36 -17.18
N LEU A 742 -25.02 6.22 -18.18
CA LEU A 742 -23.79 6.98 -18.34
C LEU A 742 -23.86 8.18 -17.40
N GLU A 743 -23.11 8.10 -16.30
CA GLU A 743 -22.96 9.20 -15.36
C GLU A 743 -21.95 10.19 -15.93
N ILE A 744 -22.43 11.35 -16.37
CA ILE A 744 -21.56 12.46 -16.76
C ILE A 744 -21.51 13.39 -15.57
N SER A 745 -20.34 13.49 -14.94
CA SER A 745 -20.21 14.21 -13.67
C SER A 745 -18.88 14.95 -13.58
N SER A 746 -18.74 15.76 -12.54
CA SER A 746 -17.45 16.27 -12.13
C SER A 746 -16.62 15.21 -11.38
N ALA A 747 -15.29 15.34 -11.43
CA ALA A 747 -14.39 14.30 -10.91
C ALA A 747 -14.39 13.98 -9.41
N PRO A 748 -14.73 14.86 -8.44
CA PRO A 748 -14.84 14.46 -7.03
C PRO A 748 -15.96 13.42 -6.88
N TYR A 749 -15.64 12.13 -6.77
CA TYR A 749 -16.64 11.04 -6.92
C TYR A 749 -16.96 10.28 -5.64
N ILE A 750 -16.08 10.32 -4.63
CA ILE A 750 -16.33 9.58 -3.38
C ILE A 750 -17.37 10.25 -2.48
N PHE A 751 -17.77 11.49 -2.81
CA PHE A 751 -18.63 12.35 -1.99
C PHE A 751 -20.11 12.16 -2.29
N THR A 752 -20.54 10.91 -2.16
CA THR A 752 -21.94 10.50 -2.25
C THR A 752 -22.51 10.33 -0.85
N PHE A 753 -23.35 11.26 -0.39
CA PHE A 753 -23.99 11.15 0.92
C PHE A 753 -25.21 10.25 0.84
N LYS A 754 -24.99 8.97 1.14
CA LYS A 754 -26.06 7.96 1.14
C LYS A 754 -26.99 8.19 2.32
N MET A 755 -28.24 8.52 2.05
CA MET A 755 -29.25 8.78 3.08
C MET A 755 -30.10 7.55 3.35
N TYR A 756 -30.44 6.78 2.31
CA TYR A 756 -31.16 5.52 2.42
C TYR A 756 -30.71 4.54 1.35
N ASP A 757 -30.66 3.25 1.70
CA ASP A 757 -30.07 2.23 0.84
C ASP A 757 -30.89 0.92 0.76
N TRP A 758 -32.21 1.04 0.91
CA TRP A 758 -33.13 -0.10 0.74
C TRP A 758 -32.85 -1.27 1.69
N LEU A 759 -32.26 -0.97 2.87
CA LEU A 759 -31.82 -1.94 3.88
C LEU A 759 -30.87 -3.03 3.36
N ARG A 760 -30.17 -2.77 2.26
CA ARG A 760 -29.30 -3.76 1.62
C ARG A 760 -28.01 -3.97 2.39
N LEU A 761 -27.48 -5.17 2.24
CA LEU A 761 -26.17 -5.55 2.70
C LEU A 761 -25.14 -5.33 1.58
N ASP A 762 -23.90 -5.03 1.96
CA ASP A 762 -22.76 -5.09 1.06
C ASP A 762 -22.39 -6.53 0.70
N LEU A 763 -21.38 -6.68 -0.18
CA LEU A 763 -20.89 -7.98 -0.62
C LEU A 763 -20.28 -8.83 0.52
N ASP A 764 -19.99 -8.22 1.68
CA ASP A 764 -19.52 -8.91 2.88
C ASP A 764 -20.68 -9.21 3.87
N GLY A 765 -21.93 -8.96 3.48
CA GLY A 765 -23.12 -9.23 4.29
C GLY A 765 -23.37 -8.21 5.42
N LYS A 766 -22.78 -7.01 5.37
CA LYS A 766 -22.96 -5.95 6.37
C LYS A 766 -23.81 -4.80 5.83
N PRO A 767 -24.59 -4.10 6.67
CA PRO A 767 -25.26 -2.88 6.22
C PRO A 767 -24.26 -1.86 5.65
N ARG A 768 -24.61 -1.25 4.52
CA ARG A 768 -23.77 -0.18 3.96
C ARG A 768 -23.83 1.06 4.86
N PRO A 769 -22.70 1.75 5.07
CA PRO A 769 -22.68 2.97 5.88
C PRO A 769 -23.51 4.06 5.20
N LEU A 770 -24.31 4.76 6.02
CA LEU A 770 -25.13 5.90 5.63
C LEU A 770 -24.52 7.19 6.18
N ASN A 771 -24.71 8.29 5.46
CA ASN A 771 -24.20 9.62 5.77
C ASN A 771 -25.36 10.61 5.97
N ILE A 772 -26.38 10.21 6.73
CA ILE A 772 -27.63 10.99 6.91
C ILE A 772 -27.34 12.43 7.32
N GLU A 773 -26.47 12.65 8.31
CA GLU A 773 -26.15 14.00 8.79
C GLU A 773 -25.43 14.86 7.75
N HIS A 774 -24.52 14.28 6.97
CA HIS A 774 -23.90 14.98 5.84
C HIS A 774 -24.93 15.31 4.77
N GLY A 775 -25.80 14.36 4.43
CA GLY A 775 -26.87 14.54 3.46
C GLY A 775 -27.83 15.65 3.88
N MET A 776 -28.33 15.63 5.12
CA MET A 776 -29.25 16.64 5.65
C MET A 776 -28.69 18.06 5.68
N ARG A 777 -27.36 18.22 5.78
CA ARG A 777 -26.70 19.54 5.73
C ARG A 777 -26.51 20.10 4.31
N ASN A 778 -26.68 19.25 3.29
CA ASN A 778 -26.37 19.59 1.90
C ASN A 778 -27.57 19.48 0.97
N VAL A 779 -28.57 18.67 1.33
CA VAL A 779 -29.72 18.43 0.47
C VAL A 779 -30.59 19.67 0.34
N ASP A 780 -30.98 20.00 -0.88
CA ASP A 780 -31.84 21.14 -1.20
C ASP A 780 -33.31 20.70 -1.25
N PHE A 781 -34.10 21.17 -0.27
CA PHE A 781 -35.53 20.89 -0.17
C PHE A 781 -36.40 21.82 -1.04
N GLU A 782 -35.82 22.80 -1.73
CA GLU A 782 -36.56 23.66 -2.68
C GLU A 782 -36.71 23.01 -4.06
N ARG A 783 -35.94 21.97 -4.37
CA ARG A 783 -36.11 21.12 -5.56
C ARG A 783 -37.27 20.14 -5.37
N LYS A 784 -38.50 20.66 -5.41
CA LYS A 784 -39.73 19.93 -5.05
C LYS A 784 -40.94 20.23 -5.94
N GLY A 785 -41.91 19.33 -5.93
CA GLY A 785 -43.18 19.50 -6.65
C GLY A 785 -42.98 19.79 -8.14
N ASP A 786 -43.75 20.74 -8.67
CA ASP A 786 -43.80 21.05 -10.10
C ASP A 786 -42.53 21.71 -10.66
N SER A 787 -41.60 22.17 -9.81
CA SER A 787 -40.33 22.76 -10.30
C SER A 787 -39.34 21.70 -10.80
N VAL A 788 -39.46 20.45 -10.34
CA VAL A 788 -38.50 19.38 -10.63
C VAL A 788 -38.37 19.10 -12.12
N VAL A 789 -39.47 18.97 -12.86
CA VAL A 789 -39.44 18.67 -14.29
C VAL A 789 -38.73 19.76 -15.11
N PRO A 790 -39.13 21.05 -15.05
CA PRO A 790 -38.49 22.09 -15.85
C PRO A 790 -37.06 22.43 -15.42
N GLU A 791 -36.67 22.15 -14.17
CA GLU A 791 -35.34 22.47 -13.65
C GLU A 791 -34.34 21.31 -13.81
N LEU A 792 -34.80 20.07 -13.63
CA LEU A 792 -33.94 18.90 -13.46
C LEU A 792 -34.07 17.83 -14.56
N ILE A 793 -34.95 18.02 -15.55
CA ILE A 793 -35.07 17.12 -16.70
C ILE A 793 -34.75 17.90 -17.97
N SER A 794 -33.66 17.53 -18.64
CA SER A 794 -33.23 18.21 -19.87
C SER A 794 -34.17 17.89 -21.03
N VAL A 795 -34.64 18.93 -21.72
CA VAL A 795 -35.40 18.82 -22.96
C VAL A 795 -34.48 19.16 -24.14
N PRO A 796 -34.04 18.15 -24.94
CA PRO A 796 -33.12 18.39 -26.04
C PRO A 796 -33.76 19.22 -27.15
N TYR A 797 -32.96 20.05 -27.82
CA TYR A 797 -33.39 20.77 -29.02
C TYR A 797 -32.28 20.83 -30.08
N ILE A 798 -32.67 20.80 -31.35
CA ILE A 798 -31.75 20.83 -32.49
C ILE A 798 -31.15 22.23 -32.61
N ILE A 799 -29.82 22.33 -32.61
CA ILE A 799 -29.09 23.57 -32.87
C ILE A 799 -28.55 23.64 -34.29
N ASN A 800 -28.28 22.49 -34.92
CA ASN A 800 -27.86 22.44 -36.31
C ASN A 800 -28.27 21.11 -36.97
N GLN A 801 -28.63 21.13 -38.24
CA GLN A 801 -28.97 19.94 -39.02
C GLN A 801 -28.48 20.09 -40.45
N THR A 802 -27.75 19.08 -40.93
CA THR A 802 -27.20 18.99 -42.28
C THR A 802 -27.44 17.59 -42.85
N GLU A 803 -27.06 17.34 -44.10
CA GLU A 803 -27.09 15.98 -44.67
C GLU A 803 -26.12 15.03 -43.96
N GLU A 804 -25.03 15.56 -43.41
CA GLU A 804 -23.93 14.80 -42.80
C GLU A 804 -24.18 14.44 -41.33
N TYR A 805 -24.87 15.32 -40.58
CA TYR A 805 -25.17 15.14 -39.16
C TYR A 805 -26.31 16.03 -38.66
N THR A 806 -26.90 15.64 -37.52
CA THR A 806 -27.77 16.47 -36.67
C THR A 806 -27.10 16.70 -35.33
N LEU A 807 -27.13 17.93 -34.83
CA LEU A 807 -26.58 18.33 -33.54
C LEU A 807 -27.70 18.88 -32.65
N GLU A 808 -27.85 18.27 -31.49
CA GLU A 808 -28.80 18.61 -30.44
C GLU A 808 -28.06 19.16 -29.21
N HIS A 809 -28.55 20.24 -28.64
CA HIS A 809 -28.15 20.70 -27.32
C HIS A 809 -29.02 20.02 -26.26
N LEU A 810 -28.39 19.37 -25.29
CA LEU A 810 -29.05 18.82 -24.11
C LEU A 810 -28.74 19.76 -22.94
N PRO A 811 -29.58 20.80 -22.72
CA PRO A 811 -29.25 21.87 -21.79
C PRO A 811 -29.04 21.34 -20.38
N THR A 812 -27.89 21.69 -19.80
CA THR A 812 -27.51 21.36 -18.43
C THR A 812 -27.95 22.44 -17.43
N HIS A 813 -27.95 22.10 -16.14
CA HIS A 813 -28.35 23.04 -15.08
C HIS A 813 -27.37 24.24 -15.02
N PRO A 814 -27.82 25.47 -14.64
CA PRO A 814 -26.92 26.61 -14.52
C PRO A 814 -25.75 26.43 -13.54
N GLU A 815 -25.93 25.60 -12.51
CA GLU A 815 -24.86 25.25 -11.56
C GLU A 815 -23.82 24.29 -12.14
N HIS A 816 -24.18 23.51 -13.17
CA HIS A 816 -23.23 22.63 -13.85
C HIS A 816 -22.21 23.45 -14.63
N PHE A 817 -20.92 23.23 -14.34
CA PHE A 817 -19.83 23.91 -15.05
C PHE A 817 -19.55 23.33 -16.44
N TYR A 818 -20.14 22.19 -16.79
CA TYR A 818 -20.01 21.54 -18.08
C TYR A 818 -21.36 21.53 -18.81
N ASP A 819 -21.30 21.34 -20.13
CA ASP A 819 -22.47 21.23 -21.00
C ASP A 819 -22.45 19.95 -21.81
N VAL A 820 -23.61 19.58 -22.35
CA VAL A 820 -23.81 18.31 -23.06
C VAL A 820 -24.44 18.51 -24.43
N HIS A 821 -23.80 17.97 -25.46
CA HIS A 821 -24.33 17.92 -26.82
C HIS A 821 -24.49 16.47 -27.28
N ARG A 822 -25.50 16.24 -28.13
CA ARG A 822 -25.72 14.95 -28.80
C ARG A 822 -25.65 15.11 -30.31
N TYR A 823 -24.92 14.22 -30.95
CA TYR A 823 -24.71 14.20 -32.39
C TYR A 823 -25.31 12.93 -32.95
N THR A 824 -26.20 13.06 -33.93
CA THR A 824 -26.57 11.95 -34.83
C THR A 824 -25.73 12.08 -36.10
N LEU A 825 -24.83 11.13 -36.33
CA LEU A 825 -23.83 11.16 -37.39
C LEU A 825 -24.24 10.26 -38.56
N ASN A 826 -24.47 10.83 -39.75
CA ASN A 826 -24.78 10.04 -40.94
C ASN A 826 -23.48 9.61 -41.65
N ASN A 827 -22.55 10.53 -41.86
CA ASN A 827 -21.29 10.24 -42.56
C ASN A 827 -20.06 10.85 -41.87
N LYS A 828 -19.90 12.17 -41.80
CA LYS A 828 -18.78 12.78 -41.04
C LYS A 828 -19.08 14.15 -40.44
N ILE A 829 -18.32 14.54 -39.43
CA ILE A 829 -18.36 15.89 -38.86
C ILE A 829 -16.95 16.41 -38.57
N HIS A 830 -16.67 17.65 -38.97
CA HIS A 830 -15.46 18.37 -38.59
C HIS A 830 -15.74 19.30 -37.41
N ILE A 831 -14.91 19.25 -36.37
CA ILE A 831 -15.12 19.96 -35.11
C ILE A 831 -13.83 20.70 -34.74
N PRO A 832 -13.86 22.04 -34.61
CA PRO A 832 -12.79 22.78 -33.95
C PRO A 832 -12.89 22.59 -32.43
N THR A 833 -11.76 22.45 -31.74
CA THR A 833 -11.74 22.35 -30.27
C THR A 833 -12.06 23.69 -29.61
N ASN A 834 -11.80 24.81 -30.31
CA ASN A 834 -11.96 26.17 -29.77
C ASN A 834 -11.29 26.34 -28.39
N ASN A 835 -10.11 25.74 -28.22
CA ASN A 835 -9.36 25.71 -26.97
C ASN A 835 -10.10 25.06 -25.78
N LYS A 836 -11.05 24.15 -26.05
CA LYS A 836 -11.76 23.36 -25.04
C LYS A 836 -11.44 21.88 -25.17
N CYS A 837 -11.33 21.22 -24.01
CA CYS A 837 -11.28 19.76 -23.94
C CYS A 837 -12.67 19.18 -24.23
N HIS A 838 -12.74 18.17 -25.09
CA HIS A 838 -13.99 17.48 -25.41
C HIS A 838 -13.91 16.01 -24.95
N VAL A 839 -14.85 15.61 -24.11
CA VAL A 839 -15.06 14.20 -23.73
C VAL A 839 -16.19 13.64 -24.58
N TRP A 840 -15.99 12.48 -25.18
CA TRP A 840 -16.92 11.85 -26.10
C TRP A 840 -17.22 10.41 -25.68
N MET A 841 -18.43 9.95 -26.01
CA MET A 841 -18.74 8.52 -26.04
C MET A 841 -19.62 8.20 -27.24
N LEU A 842 -19.38 7.04 -27.86
CA LEU A 842 -20.28 6.46 -28.85
C LEU A 842 -21.44 5.73 -28.13
N ILE A 843 -22.64 6.33 -28.19
CA ILE A 843 -23.81 5.94 -27.39
C ILE A 843 -24.90 5.19 -28.18
N GLU A 844 -24.77 5.12 -29.50
CA GLU A 844 -25.54 4.21 -30.36
C GLU A 844 -24.76 4.00 -31.68
N GLY A 845 -24.84 2.81 -32.26
CA GLY A 845 -24.07 2.44 -33.44
C GLY A 845 -23.06 1.34 -33.14
N THR A 846 -22.00 1.25 -33.94
CA THR A 846 -21.01 0.17 -33.87
C THR A 846 -19.61 0.72 -33.63
N SER A 847 -19.16 1.62 -34.49
CA SER A 847 -17.86 2.29 -34.34
C SER A 847 -17.76 3.59 -35.13
N VAL A 848 -16.81 4.42 -34.71
CA VAL A 848 -16.41 5.65 -35.39
C VAL A 848 -14.91 5.73 -35.52
N ILE A 849 -14.44 6.49 -36.50
CA ILE A 849 -13.02 6.84 -36.64
C ILE A 849 -12.84 8.32 -36.36
N ILE A 850 -11.88 8.64 -35.51
CA ILE A 850 -11.44 10.00 -35.23
C ILE A 850 -10.14 10.24 -36.00
N LYS A 851 -10.09 11.35 -36.73
CA LYS A 851 -8.86 11.86 -37.33
C LYS A 851 -8.56 13.26 -36.80
N THR A 852 -7.47 13.41 -36.07
CA THR A 852 -7.03 14.71 -35.53
C THR A 852 -6.33 15.54 -36.61
N LYS A 853 -6.24 16.85 -36.42
CA LYS A 853 -5.48 17.75 -37.32
C LYS A 853 -4.02 17.32 -37.50
N ASN A 854 -3.42 16.79 -36.45
CA ASN A 854 -2.03 16.31 -36.43
C ASN A 854 -1.84 14.94 -37.09
N GLY A 855 -2.91 14.34 -37.62
CA GLY A 855 -2.84 13.17 -38.50
C GLY A 855 -3.04 11.82 -37.80
N ILE A 856 -3.17 11.77 -36.48
CA ILE A 856 -3.54 10.53 -35.77
C ILE A 856 -4.95 10.12 -36.18
N ARG A 857 -5.10 8.82 -36.44
CA ARG A 857 -6.36 8.16 -36.78
C ARG A 857 -6.59 7.02 -35.80
N GLN A 858 -7.69 7.05 -35.07
CA GLN A 858 -8.04 6.03 -34.08
C GLN A 858 -9.52 5.64 -34.20
N ARG A 859 -9.81 4.36 -34.02
CA ARG A 859 -11.16 3.80 -34.04
C ARG A 859 -11.67 3.67 -32.60
N PHE A 860 -12.95 3.96 -32.39
CA PHE A 860 -13.65 3.77 -31.12
C PHE A 860 -14.95 3.01 -31.36
N ASN A 861 -15.22 2.02 -30.51
CA ASN A 861 -16.42 1.19 -30.55
C ASN A 861 -17.56 1.76 -29.69
N TYR A 862 -18.74 1.15 -29.82
CA TYR A 862 -19.88 1.42 -28.97
C TYR A 862 -19.53 1.28 -27.48
N ALA A 863 -20.08 2.17 -26.65
CA ALA A 863 -19.84 2.28 -25.21
C ALA A 863 -18.40 2.68 -24.82
N GLU A 864 -17.55 3.05 -25.77
CA GLU A 864 -16.20 3.54 -25.48
C GLU A 864 -16.15 5.06 -25.32
N THR A 865 -15.49 5.50 -24.25
CA THR A 865 -15.19 6.93 -24.01
C THR A 865 -13.88 7.31 -24.67
N PHE A 866 -13.76 8.52 -25.23
CA PHE A 866 -12.49 9.09 -25.65
C PHE A 866 -12.43 10.59 -25.40
N VAL A 867 -11.21 11.11 -25.26
CA VAL A 867 -10.96 12.52 -24.98
C VAL A 867 -10.20 13.14 -26.13
N VAL A 868 -10.69 14.27 -26.62
CA VAL A 868 -9.97 15.15 -27.55
C VAL A 868 -9.54 16.41 -26.79
N PRO A 869 -8.24 16.54 -26.46
CA PRO A 869 -7.67 17.73 -25.84
C PRO A 869 -7.94 19.04 -26.55
N ALA A 870 -7.89 20.14 -25.78
CA ALA A 870 -7.95 21.49 -26.32
C ALA A 870 -6.88 21.73 -27.42
N SER A 871 -5.65 21.27 -27.19
CA SER A 871 -4.53 21.47 -28.11
C SER A 871 -4.53 20.58 -29.36
N ALA A 872 -5.54 19.71 -29.53
CA ALA A 872 -5.75 19.02 -30.80
C ALA A 872 -6.20 19.97 -31.93
N GLU A 873 -6.64 21.19 -31.58
CA GLU A 873 -7.12 22.28 -32.44
C GLU A 873 -8.39 21.96 -33.26
N SER A 874 -8.39 20.86 -34.00
CA SER A 874 -9.56 20.33 -34.70
C SER A 874 -9.42 18.85 -35.03
N TYR A 875 -10.55 18.21 -35.30
CA TYR A 875 -10.62 16.80 -35.65
C TYR A 875 -11.87 16.52 -36.49
N THR A 876 -11.90 15.35 -37.10
CA THR A 876 -13.05 14.87 -37.87
C THR A 876 -13.45 13.49 -37.36
N ILE A 877 -14.75 13.31 -37.08
CA ILE A 877 -15.36 12.03 -36.75
C ILE A 877 -15.99 11.46 -38.02
N TYR A 878 -15.70 10.21 -38.35
CA TYR A 878 -16.27 9.47 -39.46
C TYR A 878 -17.13 8.31 -38.94
N ASN A 879 -18.34 8.19 -39.46
CA ASN A 879 -19.18 7.01 -39.25
C ASN A 879 -18.68 5.88 -40.18
N GLU A 880 -18.29 4.74 -39.60
CA GLU A 880 -17.86 3.57 -40.38
C GLU A 880 -19.04 2.82 -41.01
N ASN A 881 -20.26 3.02 -40.49
CA ASN A 881 -21.47 2.33 -40.94
C ASN A 881 -22.59 3.35 -41.23
N PRO A 882 -22.55 4.05 -42.38
CA PRO A 882 -23.52 5.11 -42.74
C PRO A 882 -24.98 4.64 -42.81
N ASN A 883 -25.20 3.33 -42.98
CA ASN A 883 -26.54 2.74 -43.03
C ASN A 883 -27.17 2.54 -41.65
N ASN A 884 -26.38 2.66 -40.59
CA ASN A 884 -26.84 2.49 -39.21
C ASN A 884 -26.85 3.84 -38.49
N LYS A 885 -27.88 4.05 -37.67
CA LYS A 885 -27.98 5.21 -36.80
C LYS A 885 -26.77 5.21 -35.86
N THR A 886 -26.01 6.29 -35.87
CA THR A 886 -24.81 6.47 -35.04
C THR A 886 -25.00 7.72 -34.19
N LEU A 887 -24.96 7.57 -32.87
CA LEU A 887 -25.09 8.69 -31.95
C LEU A 887 -23.85 8.81 -31.08
N LEU A 888 -23.37 10.04 -30.92
CA LEU A 888 -22.32 10.37 -29.97
C LEU A 888 -22.83 11.42 -28.98
N ILE A 889 -22.36 11.31 -27.75
CA ILE A 889 -22.53 12.36 -26.74
C ILE A 889 -21.19 13.04 -26.51
N GLN A 890 -21.23 14.36 -26.33
CA GLN A 890 -20.08 15.19 -26.05
C GLN A 890 -20.34 15.95 -24.75
N ALA A 891 -19.36 15.96 -23.85
CA ALA A 891 -19.32 16.85 -22.70
C ALA A 891 -18.07 17.75 -22.75
N PHE A 892 -18.22 19.01 -22.35
CA PHE A 892 -17.13 19.99 -22.30
C PHE A 892 -17.40 21.06 -21.24
N VAL A 893 -16.36 21.73 -20.74
CA VAL A 893 -16.51 22.83 -19.78
C VAL A 893 -17.03 24.09 -20.49
N LYS A 894 -18.05 24.73 -19.89
CA LYS A 894 -18.73 25.92 -20.44
C LYS A 894 -17.83 27.13 -20.59
#